data_AF-A0A5F1ZXJ3-F1
#
_entry.id   AF-A0A5F1ZXJ3-F1
#
_cell.length_a   1.000
_cell.length_b   1.000
_cell.length_c   1.000
_cell.angle_alpha   90.00
_cell.angle_beta   90.00
_cell.angle_gamma   90.00
#
_symmetry.space_group_name_H-M   'P 1'
#
loop_
_entity.id
_entity.type
_entity.pdbx_description
1 polymer ?
#
loop_
_entity_poly.entity_id
_entity_poly.type
_entity_poly.pdbx_seq_one_letter_code
_entity_poly.pdbx_strand_id
1 'polypeptide(L)'
;MIRKQIYILLAFCLALGCQPHDDKTSADTFSDNINYNGVRLFNIFDDYHSIKAGFNSLQPIYFNDRLESSMTIPYREDIVGFLRVSGDLLLKPQAHVRQSLVRVHSLLDRVDNAPNSAFDTLQPWLERLRVYDKPVLRNLSPISQDALKYMYATYSKDAMKTKFEELSSILKDPEIKVLFTELEDVLDKGINQNSNARNAINGLLQGMVDPSMIADRVMKEKIIQLISAVGKSFRQRAGFSDAKSSETVLKNLVVNLEKYYTNGGEIYSDPAFADYRDATYPTEFATVLTEAFRYLRPMLGRGGNFTSDPNVILSLEMAKNFAKFDFASAVSGVDFSLRELIRLDSLGRDRVNDTSSSPITALESLMFILTLSDTYGFRWENPADTSMMRLEPNGSGNGGPMTGGVLTVGDSIYSLGSAMTGSLGIKSFMSQSSADGAVFKNADPSTPTALSIGINTPTLTLLEAPDPSIIPAASDPVYTKTIPFIMKLIRTVLISGGGPYYNKNRTDSNGNIYTIDGKLYRDSNGTDLIYQDSWNSSEFRIKVSNTSNGACNSTSLCKWVGPGGRETNANYANNSFTQVASGANASGTKGWSIPVWEIAKDNAAERALNSDEEVIYKNFQWLLHEKRMVAVIPLRASLGSGVPYKMAAYVTLIANGLTGLMNAVPILQDGSNCTDKINGIWRLKNTYLKPGCASSTQPNFRQPGIPVLQENYSDIPGDSMFYLEAWDYGTSGSGSLTFNSLGDASVYSIFYPPTSSYGVIPQSIAANFGVMERLSFLTDSKVLPSGANVSYGVSVEDAWGQRNKLLPLILSLAWTLDDQASASLNKNPFQILTGLSAALTRPLLARITDTETGSGNRQIDVVKIINSDSAVRSNSAGPDEYYFRYLDPITNKPVRSPLSILAENDRRYQDGLLNLMSRTDLLSTFVQMLAEMGKPERASGALLTFQSIADLLGEVKLANESPTAIQYNLEAYLGEVRDMLAVFPDSRVSNIYDPEWDRLGNWAVRIRDYFDPSSVYSLIPTIDFSMDMIIDNVPTTAQLSSILDLLGSILRDGSTNTQDYLITTLLSVDTADLASVSAPNARSVVGVLMGIVKSGEFYSYLEADMKTPYSIKAIFSDTKRLLMSKMIQTTKEDNTSLIYTAGVLMGIFADLTETGKKEFPDGFVFYDRFNKDENSDTYWDRFVTIFTR
;
A
#
# COMPACT_ATOMS: atom_id res chain seq x y z
N MET A 1 33.30 -28.66 5.91
CA MET A 1 33.87 -29.38 4.74
C MET A 1 34.72 -28.49 3.88
N ILE A 2 34.56 -27.16 4.00
CA ILE A 2 34.40 -26.30 2.84
C ILE A 2 35.51 -26.62 1.82
N ARG A 3 36.78 -26.75 2.25
CA ARG A 3 37.95 -27.19 1.45
C ARG A 3 37.85 -28.32 0.41
N LYS A 4 37.31 -29.54 0.62
CA LYS A 4 37.17 -30.52 -0.52
C LYS A 4 35.91 -30.32 -1.35
N GLN A 5 34.83 -29.84 -0.72
CA GLN A 5 33.76 -29.20 -1.49
C GLN A 5 34.33 -28.03 -2.29
N ILE A 6 35.37 -27.32 -1.84
CA ILE A 6 36.06 -26.21 -2.51
C ILE A 6 37.03 -26.69 -3.55
N TYR A 7 37.69 -27.84 -3.43
CA TYR A 7 38.49 -28.34 -4.57
C TYR A 7 37.58 -28.78 -5.73
N ILE A 8 36.36 -29.25 -5.45
CA ILE A 8 35.41 -29.65 -6.49
C ILE A 8 34.49 -28.49 -6.91
N LEU A 9 34.10 -27.58 -6.02
CA LEU A 9 33.40 -26.32 -6.34
C LEU A 9 34.36 -25.26 -6.91
N LEU A 10 35.66 -25.25 -6.63
CA LEU A 10 36.59 -24.45 -7.45
C LEU A 10 36.84 -25.16 -8.77
N ALA A 11 37.04 -26.48 -8.85
CA ALA A 11 37.10 -27.12 -10.16
C ALA A 11 35.84 -26.83 -11.01
N PHE A 12 34.65 -26.81 -10.40
CA PHE A 12 33.38 -26.50 -11.04
C PHE A 12 33.16 -25.00 -11.31
N CYS A 13 33.30 -24.12 -10.31
CA CYS A 13 33.14 -22.67 -10.47
C CYS A 13 34.26 -22.07 -11.32
N LEU A 14 35.52 -22.46 -11.15
CA LEU A 14 36.60 -22.02 -12.03
C LEU A 14 36.42 -22.56 -13.44
N ALA A 15 35.88 -23.77 -13.65
CA ALA A 15 35.57 -24.24 -15.01
C ALA A 15 34.34 -23.53 -15.62
N LEU A 16 33.38 -23.07 -14.80
CA LEU A 16 32.33 -22.12 -15.21
C LEU A 16 32.89 -20.72 -15.50
N GLY A 17 33.96 -20.29 -14.82
CA GLY A 17 34.68 -19.05 -15.06
C GLY A 17 35.83 -19.15 -16.06
N CYS A 18 36.12 -20.35 -16.59
CA CYS A 18 37.23 -20.56 -17.53
C CYS A 18 36.91 -19.81 -18.82
N GLN A 19 37.73 -18.84 -19.21
CA GLN A 19 37.52 -18.18 -20.50
C GLN A 19 37.60 -19.19 -21.66
N PRO A 20 36.82 -19.04 -22.74
CA PRO A 20 36.98 -19.86 -23.93
C PRO A 20 38.33 -19.57 -24.60
N HIS A 21 38.85 -20.54 -25.35
CA HIS A 21 40.04 -20.40 -26.17
C HIS A 21 39.95 -21.37 -27.36
N ASP A 22 40.51 -20.99 -28.52
CA ASP A 22 40.37 -21.78 -29.76
C ASP A 22 41.33 -22.98 -29.82
N ASP A 23 42.52 -22.86 -29.22
CA ASP A 23 43.55 -23.88 -29.29
C ASP A 23 43.33 -25.02 -28.27
N LYS A 24 43.36 -26.26 -28.79
CA LYS A 24 43.34 -27.47 -27.97
C LYS A 24 44.76 -27.81 -27.51
N THR A 25 45.13 -27.32 -26.31
CA THR A 25 46.38 -27.68 -25.63
C THR A 25 46.55 -29.20 -25.55
N SER A 26 47.77 -29.71 -25.82
CA SER A 26 48.10 -31.11 -25.58
C SER A 26 48.05 -31.45 -24.08
N ALA A 27 47.92 -32.74 -23.76
CA ALA A 27 47.79 -33.21 -22.37
C ALA A 27 49.07 -33.04 -21.52
N ASP A 28 50.19 -32.63 -22.14
CA ASP A 28 51.53 -32.63 -21.55
C ASP A 28 52.02 -31.25 -21.09
N THR A 29 51.27 -30.16 -21.36
CA THR A 29 51.79 -28.77 -21.15
C THR A 29 51.88 -28.34 -19.69
N PHE A 30 50.99 -28.84 -18.82
CA PHE A 30 51.04 -28.55 -17.39
C PHE A 30 51.57 -29.77 -16.64
N SER A 31 52.88 -29.78 -16.39
CA SER A 31 53.56 -30.88 -15.71
C SER A 31 54.19 -30.42 -14.40
N ASP A 32 54.14 -31.30 -13.40
CA ASP A 32 54.69 -31.12 -12.06
C ASP A 32 56.22 -30.96 -11.99
N ASN A 33 56.95 -30.98 -13.13
CA ASN A 33 58.43 -31.01 -13.24
C ASN A 33 59.16 -32.16 -12.50
N ILE A 34 58.45 -33.01 -11.75
CA ILE A 34 59.00 -34.17 -11.04
C ILE A 34 58.84 -35.45 -11.89
N ASN A 35 59.94 -36.20 -12.03
CA ASN A 35 59.99 -37.42 -12.85
C ASN A 35 59.61 -38.66 -12.01
N TYR A 36 58.31 -38.91 -11.85
CA TYR A 36 57.75 -39.95 -10.98
C TYR A 36 56.62 -40.77 -11.64
N ASN A 37 56.48 -42.05 -11.27
CA ASN A 37 55.61 -43.03 -11.94
C ASN A 37 54.28 -43.34 -11.22
N GLY A 38 53.97 -42.67 -10.11
CA GLY A 38 52.69 -42.80 -9.41
C GLY A 38 51.65 -41.75 -9.83
N VAL A 39 50.54 -41.68 -9.09
CA VAL A 39 49.50 -40.67 -9.29
C VAL A 39 50.07 -39.28 -8.98
N ARG A 40 50.21 -38.44 -10.00
CA ARG A 40 50.58 -37.02 -9.86
C ARG A 40 49.34 -36.14 -9.76
N LEU A 41 49.45 -34.93 -9.21
CA LEU A 41 48.26 -34.16 -8.86
C LEU A 41 47.48 -33.69 -10.08
N PHE A 42 48.15 -33.29 -11.17
CA PHE A 42 47.48 -32.91 -12.42
C PHE A 42 47.10 -34.12 -13.31
N ASN A 43 47.73 -35.28 -13.08
CA ASN A 43 47.34 -36.55 -13.71
C ASN A 43 46.04 -37.13 -13.12
N ILE A 44 45.56 -36.67 -11.96
CA ILE A 44 44.22 -37.01 -11.44
C ILE A 44 43.11 -36.64 -12.45
N PHE A 45 43.35 -35.63 -13.29
CA PHE A 45 42.40 -35.17 -14.31
C PHE A 45 42.62 -35.79 -15.70
N ASP A 46 43.51 -36.78 -15.86
CA ASP A 46 43.79 -37.42 -17.16
C ASP A 46 42.55 -38.06 -17.79
N ASP A 47 41.67 -38.71 -17.00
CA ASP A 47 40.40 -39.29 -17.47
C ASP A 47 39.28 -38.25 -17.73
N TYR A 48 39.56 -36.97 -17.48
CA TYR A 48 38.60 -35.86 -17.36
C TYR A 48 39.07 -34.63 -18.15
N HIS A 49 39.27 -34.81 -19.46
CA HIS A 49 39.94 -33.85 -20.35
C HIS A 49 39.43 -32.40 -20.23
N SER A 50 38.13 -32.18 -20.07
CA SER A 50 37.56 -30.82 -20.02
C SER A 50 37.93 -30.06 -18.76
N ILE A 51 38.12 -30.76 -17.63
CA ILE A 51 38.61 -30.23 -16.37
C ILE A 51 40.12 -29.97 -16.46
N LYS A 52 40.88 -30.96 -16.96
CA LYS A 52 42.35 -30.83 -17.11
C LYS A 52 42.73 -29.64 -18.00
N ALA A 53 42.02 -29.44 -19.11
CA ALA A 53 42.27 -28.35 -20.04
C ALA A 53 42.17 -26.95 -19.39
N GLY A 54 41.34 -26.78 -18.35
CA GLY A 54 41.29 -25.55 -17.57
C GLY A 54 42.61 -25.26 -16.84
N PHE A 55 43.18 -26.26 -16.17
CA PHE A 55 44.49 -26.12 -15.52
C PHE A 55 45.62 -25.93 -16.54
N ASN A 56 45.51 -26.52 -17.74
CA ASN A 56 46.54 -26.43 -18.79
C ASN A 56 46.83 -25.02 -19.33
N SER A 57 45.94 -24.04 -19.15
CA SER A 57 46.19 -22.64 -19.56
C SER A 57 46.99 -21.83 -18.54
N LEU A 58 47.02 -22.28 -17.28
CA LEU A 58 47.71 -21.60 -16.19
C LEU A 58 49.23 -21.75 -16.34
N GLN A 59 49.97 -20.80 -15.79
CA GLN A 59 51.44 -20.90 -15.70
C GLN A 59 51.83 -21.40 -14.29
N PRO A 60 52.61 -22.49 -14.16
CA PRO A 60 52.95 -23.06 -12.85
C PRO A 60 53.61 -22.06 -11.89
N ILE A 61 54.57 -21.25 -12.38
CA ILE A 61 55.30 -20.27 -11.54
C ILE A 61 54.31 -19.25 -10.92
N TYR A 62 53.45 -18.63 -11.73
CA TYR A 62 52.47 -17.67 -11.23
C TYR A 62 51.37 -18.31 -10.39
N PHE A 63 50.99 -19.57 -10.66
CA PHE A 63 50.09 -20.34 -9.80
C PHE A 63 50.68 -20.53 -8.40
N ASN A 64 51.95 -20.95 -8.33
CA ASN A 64 52.69 -21.16 -7.09
C ASN A 64 52.87 -19.84 -6.31
N ASP A 65 53.38 -18.79 -6.96
CA ASP A 65 53.62 -17.48 -6.37
C ASP A 65 52.34 -16.85 -5.81
N ARG A 66 51.22 -16.92 -6.56
CA ARG A 66 49.93 -16.37 -6.13
C ARG A 66 49.32 -17.18 -4.99
N LEU A 67 49.48 -18.50 -4.99
CA LEU A 67 49.05 -19.35 -3.88
C LEU A 67 49.83 -19.05 -2.61
N GLU A 68 51.15 -18.91 -2.71
CA GLU A 68 52.01 -18.53 -1.58
C GLU A 68 51.69 -17.12 -1.07
N SER A 69 51.44 -16.15 -1.96
CA SER A 69 51.02 -14.80 -1.57
C SER A 69 49.65 -14.81 -0.85
N SER A 70 48.68 -15.59 -1.34
CA SER A 70 47.41 -15.81 -0.64
C SER A 70 47.56 -16.46 0.73
N MET A 71 48.44 -17.45 0.84
CA MET A 71 48.65 -18.24 2.08
C MET A 71 49.44 -17.48 3.15
N THR A 72 50.28 -16.51 2.78
CA THR A 72 51.13 -15.73 3.71
C THR A 72 50.45 -14.49 4.31
N ILE A 73 49.21 -14.19 3.92
CA ILE A 73 48.40 -13.09 4.48
C ILE A 73 47.91 -13.36 5.92
N PRO A 74 47.32 -14.51 6.27
CA PRO A 74 46.98 -14.85 7.66
C PRO A 74 48.21 -15.27 8.47
N TYR A 75 48.07 -15.27 9.80
CA TYR A 75 49.14 -15.75 10.68
C TYR A 75 49.45 -17.25 10.46
N ARG A 76 50.72 -17.63 10.64
CA ARG A 76 51.23 -19.02 10.53
C ARG A 76 50.35 -20.05 11.24
N GLU A 77 49.93 -19.74 12.46
CA GLU A 77 49.04 -20.58 13.26
C GLU A 77 47.66 -20.81 12.62
N ASP A 78 47.13 -19.84 11.87
CA ASP A 78 45.89 -19.98 11.11
C ASP A 78 46.10 -20.75 9.79
N ILE A 79 47.32 -20.82 9.26
CA ILE A 79 47.64 -21.76 8.16
C ILE A 79 47.64 -23.20 8.69
N VAL A 80 48.31 -23.45 9.82
CA VAL A 80 48.30 -24.75 10.53
C VAL A 80 46.86 -25.16 10.87
N GLY A 81 46.06 -24.25 11.44
CA GLY A 81 44.66 -24.52 11.78
C GLY A 81 43.79 -24.86 10.57
N PHE A 82 43.95 -24.15 9.44
CA PHE A 82 43.30 -24.48 8.17
C PHE A 82 43.69 -25.89 7.69
N LEU A 83 44.97 -26.22 7.71
CA LEU A 83 45.48 -27.53 7.29
C LEU A 83 44.99 -28.67 8.22
N ARG A 84 44.93 -28.45 9.53
CA ARG A 84 44.36 -29.43 10.49
C ARG A 84 42.87 -29.66 10.29
N VAL A 85 42.06 -28.59 10.20
CA VAL A 85 40.64 -28.72 9.84
C VAL A 85 40.45 -29.36 8.47
N SER A 86 41.41 -29.22 7.54
CA SER A 86 41.39 -29.96 6.29
C SER A 86 41.59 -31.45 6.51
N GLY A 87 42.65 -31.89 7.19
CA GLY A 87 42.84 -33.31 7.49
C GLY A 87 41.61 -33.91 8.20
N ASP A 88 41.15 -33.23 9.25
CA ASP A 88 39.96 -33.60 10.01
C ASP A 88 38.71 -33.77 9.15
N LEU A 89 38.36 -32.76 8.34
CA LEU A 89 37.17 -32.79 7.49
C LEU A 89 37.18 -33.92 6.46
N LEU A 90 38.33 -34.51 6.18
CA LEU A 90 38.55 -35.44 5.07
C LEU A 90 38.79 -36.87 5.56
N LEU A 91 39.24 -37.00 6.81
CA LEU A 91 39.44 -38.28 7.48
C LEU A 91 38.24 -38.64 8.39
N LYS A 92 37.57 -37.67 9.03
CA LYS A 92 36.48 -37.92 9.98
C LYS A 92 35.16 -38.26 9.25
N PRO A 93 34.58 -39.46 9.43
CA PRO A 93 33.29 -39.82 8.81
C PRO A 93 32.14 -38.87 9.18
N GLN A 94 32.20 -38.25 10.36
CA GLN A 94 31.23 -37.27 10.87
C GLN A 94 31.14 -36.00 10.01
N ALA A 95 32.10 -35.77 9.10
CA ALA A 95 32.01 -34.68 8.14
C ALA A 95 31.15 -35.03 6.90
N HIS A 96 30.74 -36.28 6.68
CA HIS A 96 29.85 -36.68 5.57
C HIS A 96 30.34 -36.33 4.13
N VAL A 97 31.66 -36.20 3.89
CA VAL A 97 32.26 -35.80 2.60
C VAL A 97 31.72 -36.56 1.39
N ARG A 98 31.70 -37.88 1.48
CA ARG A 98 31.27 -38.74 0.37
C ARG A 98 29.78 -38.51 0.08
N GLN A 99 28.95 -38.44 1.12
CA GLN A 99 27.52 -38.22 1.05
C GLN A 99 27.17 -36.89 0.37
N SER A 100 27.79 -35.77 0.77
CA SER A 100 27.51 -34.48 0.12
C SER A 100 28.03 -34.42 -1.31
N LEU A 101 29.14 -35.08 -1.64
CA LEU A 101 29.62 -35.18 -3.02
C LEU A 101 28.68 -36.03 -3.90
N VAL A 102 28.06 -37.08 -3.35
CA VAL A 102 26.96 -37.82 -4.03
C VAL A 102 25.74 -36.91 -4.21
N ARG A 103 25.34 -36.12 -3.21
CA ARG A 103 24.22 -35.18 -3.34
C ARG A 103 24.48 -34.05 -4.33
N VAL A 104 25.72 -33.53 -4.41
CA VAL A 104 26.15 -32.59 -5.46
C VAL A 104 26.11 -33.27 -6.83
N HIS A 105 26.49 -34.54 -6.96
CA HIS A 105 26.28 -35.30 -8.20
C HIS A 105 24.79 -35.40 -8.56
N SER A 106 23.90 -35.69 -7.60
CA SER A 106 22.44 -35.70 -7.82
C SER A 106 21.90 -34.34 -8.28
N LEU A 107 22.40 -33.22 -7.76
CA LEU A 107 22.05 -31.88 -8.24
C LEU A 107 22.52 -31.65 -9.70
N LEU A 108 23.78 -31.99 -10.01
CA LEU A 108 24.30 -31.86 -11.37
C LEU A 108 23.60 -32.81 -12.37
N ASP A 109 23.15 -33.97 -11.91
CA ASP A 109 22.37 -34.90 -12.72
C ASP A 109 20.96 -34.38 -13.01
N ARG A 110 20.27 -33.80 -12.01
CA ARG A 110 18.99 -33.09 -12.21
C ARG A 110 19.09 -31.93 -13.18
N VAL A 111 20.20 -31.19 -13.17
CA VAL A 111 20.44 -30.07 -14.11
C VAL A 111 20.69 -30.58 -15.53
N ASP A 112 21.59 -31.55 -15.72
CA ASP A 112 21.93 -32.09 -17.05
C ASP A 112 20.76 -32.88 -17.69
N ASN A 113 19.95 -33.57 -16.87
CA ASN A 113 18.73 -34.29 -17.26
C ASN A 113 17.44 -33.45 -17.10
N ALA A 114 17.54 -32.12 -17.04
CA ALA A 114 16.38 -31.24 -16.86
C ALA A 114 15.34 -31.41 -18.00
N PRO A 115 14.03 -31.28 -17.72
CA PRO A 115 12.97 -31.53 -18.68
C PRO A 115 13.04 -30.58 -19.89
N ASN A 116 12.36 -30.95 -20.99
CA ASN A 116 12.29 -30.19 -22.23
C ASN A 116 13.67 -29.87 -22.87
N SER A 117 14.74 -30.63 -22.55
CA SER A 117 16.13 -30.33 -22.93
C SER A 117 16.55 -28.89 -22.54
N ALA A 118 16.15 -28.47 -21.34
CA ALA A 118 16.39 -27.13 -20.83
C ALA A 118 17.88 -26.77 -20.76
N PHE A 119 18.74 -27.68 -20.31
CA PHE A 119 20.18 -27.43 -20.21
C PHE A 119 20.85 -27.18 -21.57
N ASP A 120 20.47 -27.95 -22.61
CA ASP A 120 20.95 -27.73 -23.99
C ASP A 120 20.43 -26.39 -24.56
N THR A 121 19.20 -26.00 -24.24
CA THR A 121 18.59 -24.71 -24.64
C THR A 121 19.28 -23.52 -23.95
N LEU A 122 19.73 -23.70 -22.70
CA LEU A 122 20.47 -22.72 -21.92
C LEU A 122 21.94 -22.61 -22.29
N GLN A 123 22.56 -23.67 -22.85
CA GLN A 123 24.00 -23.69 -23.12
C GLN A 123 24.49 -22.41 -23.86
N PRO A 124 23.86 -21.90 -24.94
CA PRO A 124 24.32 -20.68 -25.62
C PRO A 124 24.21 -19.39 -24.80
N TRP A 125 23.45 -19.37 -23.71
CA TRP A 125 23.40 -18.25 -22.75
C TRP A 125 24.41 -18.44 -21.62
N LEU A 126 24.55 -19.67 -21.10
CA LEU A 126 25.56 -20.00 -20.09
C LEU A 126 26.99 -19.75 -20.62
N GLU A 127 27.26 -20.09 -21.89
CA GLU A 127 28.56 -19.76 -22.51
C GLU A 127 28.74 -18.24 -22.65
N ARG A 128 27.69 -17.45 -22.95
CA ARG A 128 27.77 -15.96 -22.96
C ARG A 128 28.15 -15.40 -21.58
N LEU A 129 27.51 -15.87 -20.51
CA LEU A 129 27.85 -15.49 -19.13
C LEU A 129 29.31 -15.83 -18.77
N ARG A 130 29.82 -16.93 -19.31
CA ARG A 130 31.19 -17.41 -19.13
C ARG A 130 32.26 -16.59 -19.88
N VAL A 131 31.89 -15.78 -20.87
CA VAL A 131 32.79 -14.80 -21.54
C VAL A 131 32.57 -13.36 -21.03
N TYR A 132 31.84 -13.16 -19.94
CA TYR A 132 31.54 -11.82 -19.43
C TYR A 132 32.78 -11.15 -18.81
N ASP A 133 33.11 -9.93 -19.25
CA ASP A 133 34.36 -9.22 -18.92
C ASP A 133 34.56 -8.87 -17.43
N LYS A 134 33.53 -9.06 -16.59
CA LYS A 134 33.55 -8.70 -15.16
C LYS A 134 33.65 -9.98 -14.31
N PRO A 135 34.45 -9.99 -13.21
CA PRO A 135 34.71 -11.19 -12.40
C PRO A 135 33.43 -11.76 -11.77
N VAL A 136 32.88 -12.80 -12.41
CA VAL A 136 31.58 -13.39 -12.06
C VAL A 136 31.63 -14.04 -10.68
N LEU A 137 32.61 -14.89 -10.44
CA LEU A 137 32.60 -15.79 -9.28
C LEU A 137 32.87 -15.02 -7.99
N ARG A 138 33.78 -14.04 -8.05
CA ARG A 138 34.13 -13.20 -6.92
C ARG A 138 32.98 -12.27 -6.50
N ASN A 139 32.17 -11.81 -7.44
CA ASN A 139 31.03 -10.91 -7.17
C ASN A 139 29.74 -11.69 -6.82
N LEU A 140 29.58 -12.91 -7.32
CA LEU A 140 28.48 -13.82 -6.94
C LEU A 140 28.71 -14.56 -5.61
N SER A 141 29.87 -14.39 -4.96
CA SER A 141 30.15 -14.96 -3.64
C SER A 141 29.19 -14.38 -2.58
N PRO A 142 28.44 -15.21 -1.82
CA PRO A 142 27.55 -14.74 -0.76
C PRO A 142 28.30 -14.24 0.50
N ILE A 143 29.63 -14.36 0.53
CA ILE A 143 30.49 -13.74 1.54
C ILE A 143 31.54 -12.89 0.82
N SER A 144 31.53 -11.59 1.08
CA SER A 144 32.45 -10.63 0.49
C SER A 144 33.87 -10.75 1.06
N GLN A 145 34.88 -10.27 0.32
CA GLN A 145 36.26 -10.19 0.82
C GLN A 145 36.34 -9.37 2.12
N ASP A 146 35.59 -8.27 2.21
CA ASP A 146 35.56 -7.43 3.41
C ASP A 146 34.80 -8.08 4.58
N ALA A 147 33.79 -8.92 4.34
CA ALA A 147 33.16 -9.71 5.39
C ALA A 147 34.15 -10.70 6.01
N LEU A 148 34.89 -11.45 5.20
CA LEU A 148 35.93 -12.37 5.68
C LEU A 148 37.03 -11.62 6.47
N LYS A 149 37.42 -10.44 5.99
CA LYS A 149 38.39 -9.55 6.65
C LYS A 149 37.88 -8.99 7.98
N TYR A 150 36.64 -8.53 8.03
CA TYR A 150 35.99 -8.07 9.26
C TYR A 150 35.87 -9.20 10.28
N MET A 151 35.39 -10.37 9.86
CA MET A 151 35.31 -11.56 10.71
C MET A 151 36.70 -11.91 11.30
N TYR A 152 37.75 -11.94 10.46
CA TYR A 152 39.12 -12.25 10.89
C TYR A 152 39.75 -11.15 11.78
N ALA A 153 39.40 -9.89 11.59
CA ALA A 153 39.88 -8.80 12.43
C ALA A 153 39.17 -8.75 13.80
N THR A 154 37.86 -9.02 13.84
CA THR A 154 36.99 -8.75 15.00
C THR A 154 36.82 -9.95 15.94
N TYR A 155 36.73 -11.18 15.44
CA TYR A 155 36.43 -12.35 16.29
C TYR A 155 37.69 -13.12 16.72
N SER A 156 37.85 -13.34 18.03
CA SER A 156 38.90 -14.22 18.59
C SER A 156 38.73 -15.67 18.13
N LYS A 157 39.74 -16.53 18.39
CA LYS A 157 39.67 -17.97 18.08
C LYS A 157 38.44 -18.62 18.71
N ASP A 158 38.22 -18.38 20.00
CA ASP A 158 37.09 -18.95 20.75
C ASP A 158 35.75 -18.38 20.26
N ALA A 159 35.66 -17.06 20.02
CA ALA A 159 34.45 -16.44 19.50
C ALA A 159 34.08 -17.00 18.11
N MET A 160 35.05 -17.20 17.22
CA MET A 160 34.79 -17.78 15.90
C MET A 160 34.40 -19.26 15.98
N LYS A 161 35.02 -20.03 16.89
CA LYS A 161 34.64 -21.42 17.18
C LYS A 161 33.17 -21.47 17.61
N THR A 162 32.78 -20.68 18.62
CA THR A 162 31.39 -20.63 19.11
C THR A 162 30.42 -20.20 18.01
N LYS A 163 30.79 -19.27 17.11
CA LYS A 163 29.93 -18.90 15.97
C LYS A 163 29.75 -20.02 14.93
N PHE A 164 30.72 -20.91 14.77
CA PHE A 164 30.56 -22.12 13.94
C PHE A 164 29.76 -23.22 14.64
N GLU A 165 29.87 -23.34 15.97
CA GLU A 165 29.03 -24.25 16.77
C GLU A 165 27.56 -23.78 16.79
N GLU A 166 27.31 -22.48 16.96
CA GLU A 166 26.00 -21.84 16.78
C GLU A 166 25.42 -22.09 15.39
N LEU A 167 26.20 -21.89 14.32
CA LEU A 167 25.77 -22.15 12.95
C LEU A 167 25.38 -23.62 12.73
N SER A 168 26.16 -24.57 13.25
CA SER A 168 25.79 -25.98 13.22
C SER A 168 24.52 -26.28 14.01
N SER A 169 24.28 -25.56 15.11
CA SER A 169 23.10 -25.76 15.96
C SER A 169 21.84 -25.25 15.24
N ILE A 170 21.89 -24.02 14.72
CA ILE A 170 20.80 -23.36 14.00
C ILE A 170 20.39 -24.17 12.76
N LEU A 171 21.34 -24.66 11.96
CA LEU A 171 21.02 -25.47 10.78
C LEU A 171 20.39 -26.82 11.13
N LYS A 172 20.64 -27.37 12.33
CA LYS A 172 20.03 -28.61 12.84
C LYS A 172 18.72 -28.40 13.61
N ASP A 173 18.32 -27.15 13.84
CA ASP A 173 17.10 -26.85 14.58
C ASP A 173 15.87 -27.35 13.80
N PRO A 174 14.96 -28.14 14.43
CA PRO A 174 13.75 -28.61 13.76
C PRO A 174 12.91 -27.48 13.13
N GLU A 175 12.84 -26.30 13.76
CA GLU A 175 12.11 -25.13 13.23
C GLU A 175 12.71 -24.67 11.88
N ILE A 176 14.04 -24.61 11.80
CA ILE A 176 14.78 -24.20 10.59
C ILE A 176 14.68 -25.27 9.50
N LYS A 177 14.64 -26.56 9.87
CA LYS A 177 14.43 -27.64 8.92
C LYS A 177 13.02 -27.60 8.31
N VAL A 178 11.99 -27.34 9.13
CA VAL A 178 10.61 -27.20 8.65
C VAL A 178 10.48 -26.01 7.70
N LEU A 179 11.08 -24.86 8.04
CA LEU A 179 11.14 -23.69 7.17
C LEU A 179 11.80 -23.99 5.81
N PHE A 180 12.90 -24.76 5.79
CA PHE A 180 13.53 -25.16 4.53
C PHE A 180 12.65 -26.12 3.71
N THR A 181 11.92 -27.05 4.34
CA THR A 181 10.97 -27.91 3.60
C THR A 181 9.78 -27.12 3.03
N GLU A 182 9.22 -26.17 3.79
CA GLU A 182 8.14 -25.29 3.32
C GLU A 182 8.58 -24.40 2.14
N LEU A 183 9.83 -23.93 2.16
CA LEU A 183 10.40 -23.17 1.04
C LEU A 183 10.59 -24.03 -0.22
N GLU A 184 11.04 -25.29 -0.08
CA GLU A 184 11.07 -26.23 -1.21
C GLU A 184 9.65 -26.55 -1.72
N ASP A 185 8.65 -26.73 -0.84
CA ASP A 185 7.25 -26.95 -1.19
C ASP A 185 6.65 -25.79 -1.97
N VAL A 186 6.84 -24.55 -1.51
CA VAL A 186 6.32 -23.35 -2.18
C VAL A 186 6.93 -23.18 -3.58
N LEU A 187 8.22 -23.49 -3.73
CA LEU A 187 8.92 -23.45 -5.02
C LEU A 187 8.50 -24.59 -5.96
N ASP A 188 8.39 -25.83 -5.47
CA ASP A 188 7.95 -26.98 -6.27
C ASP A 188 6.51 -26.77 -6.76
N LYS A 189 5.66 -26.29 -5.87
CA LYS A 189 4.27 -25.95 -6.18
C LYS A 189 4.16 -24.85 -7.24
N GLY A 190 5.02 -23.84 -7.19
CA GLY A 190 5.02 -22.70 -8.12
C GLY A 190 5.67 -22.99 -9.48
N ILE A 191 6.67 -23.87 -9.53
CA ILE A 191 7.46 -24.14 -10.75
C ILE A 191 7.06 -25.46 -11.43
N ASN A 192 6.75 -26.50 -10.65
CA ASN A 192 6.46 -27.85 -11.16
C ASN A 192 4.97 -28.22 -11.12
N GLN A 193 4.24 -27.90 -10.05
CA GLN A 193 2.85 -28.38 -9.88
C GLN A 193 1.80 -27.48 -10.55
N ASN A 194 1.92 -26.16 -10.40
CA ASN A 194 0.93 -25.21 -10.87
C ASN A 194 1.38 -24.53 -12.17
N SER A 195 0.78 -24.92 -13.30
CA SER A 195 1.10 -24.37 -14.62
C SER A 195 0.78 -22.88 -14.76
N ASN A 196 -0.23 -22.37 -14.07
CA ASN A 196 -0.56 -20.92 -14.08
C ASN A 196 0.50 -20.13 -13.32
N ALA A 197 0.91 -20.58 -12.13
CA ALA A 197 1.98 -19.96 -11.36
C ALA A 197 3.31 -20.00 -12.13
N ARG A 198 3.66 -21.13 -12.74
CA ARG A 198 4.86 -21.25 -13.61
C ARG A 198 4.80 -20.28 -14.79
N ASN A 199 3.66 -20.17 -15.47
CA ASN A 199 3.47 -19.24 -16.58
C ASN A 199 3.59 -17.78 -16.13
N ALA A 200 3.05 -17.44 -14.95
CA ALA A 200 3.19 -16.12 -14.34
C ALA A 200 4.64 -15.81 -13.98
N ILE A 201 5.40 -16.74 -13.37
CA ILE A 201 6.83 -16.54 -13.08
C ILE A 201 7.62 -16.35 -14.40
N ASN A 202 7.29 -17.11 -15.45
CA ASN A 202 7.90 -16.95 -16.78
C ASN A 202 7.61 -15.56 -17.38
N GLY A 203 6.36 -15.09 -17.30
CA GLY A 203 5.97 -13.75 -17.76
C GLY A 203 6.61 -12.63 -16.95
N LEU A 204 6.83 -12.83 -15.64
CA LEU A 204 7.53 -11.88 -14.78
C LEU A 204 9.00 -11.74 -15.19
N LEU A 205 9.68 -12.86 -15.42
CA LEU A 205 11.05 -12.86 -15.95
C LEU A 205 11.14 -12.19 -17.32
N GLN A 206 10.16 -12.42 -18.21
CA GLN A 206 10.07 -11.76 -19.51
C GLN A 206 9.89 -10.24 -19.37
N GLY A 207 9.00 -9.78 -18.49
CA GLY A 207 8.82 -8.36 -18.20
C GLY A 207 10.04 -7.69 -17.57
N MET A 208 10.79 -8.42 -16.72
CA MET A 208 12.03 -7.93 -16.11
C MET A 208 13.21 -7.79 -17.08
N VAL A 209 13.22 -8.53 -18.20
CA VAL A 209 14.25 -8.41 -19.25
C VAL A 209 13.73 -7.80 -20.56
N ASP A 210 12.50 -7.29 -20.57
CA ASP A 210 11.94 -6.61 -21.74
C ASP A 210 12.80 -5.38 -22.08
N PRO A 211 13.17 -5.15 -23.36
CA PRO A 211 14.02 -4.04 -23.76
C PRO A 211 13.55 -2.68 -23.25
N SER A 212 12.23 -2.47 -23.08
CA SER A 212 11.67 -1.22 -22.58
C SER A 212 11.97 -0.97 -21.09
N MET A 213 12.23 -2.02 -20.31
CA MET A 213 12.45 -1.96 -18.86
C MET A 213 13.94 -1.90 -18.48
N ILE A 214 14.83 -2.43 -19.33
CA ILE A 214 16.26 -2.56 -19.02
C ILE A 214 17.18 -1.54 -19.70
N ALA A 215 16.74 -0.90 -20.79
CA ALA A 215 17.62 -0.10 -21.65
C ALA A 215 18.33 1.08 -20.95
N ASP A 216 17.72 1.66 -19.92
CA ASP A 216 18.25 2.77 -19.14
C ASP A 216 18.75 2.37 -17.73
N ARG A 217 18.61 1.08 -17.36
CA ARG A 217 18.84 0.51 -16.02
C ARG A 217 18.05 1.15 -14.87
N VAL A 218 17.12 2.08 -15.12
CA VAL A 218 16.37 2.79 -14.06
C VAL A 218 15.57 1.79 -13.22
N MET A 219 14.99 0.76 -13.83
CA MET A 219 14.27 -0.29 -13.10
C MET A 219 15.19 -1.13 -12.21
N LYS A 220 16.42 -1.44 -12.65
CA LYS A 220 17.44 -2.09 -11.81
C LYS A 220 17.70 -1.25 -10.57
N GLU A 221 18.03 0.03 -10.78
CA GLU A 221 18.34 0.95 -9.68
C GLU A 221 17.18 1.08 -8.70
N LYS A 222 15.92 1.15 -9.16
CA LYS A 222 14.76 1.21 -8.28
C LYS A 222 14.54 -0.07 -7.48
N ILE A 223 14.72 -1.25 -8.07
CA ILE A 223 14.62 -2.53 -7.33
C ILE A 223 15.73 -2.62 -6.28
N ILE A 224 16.98 -2.28 -6.64
CA ILE A 224 18.10 -2.24 -5.70
C ILE A 224 17.86 -1.20 -4.58
N GLN A 225 17.33 -0.03 -4.89
CA GLN A 225 16.97 1.00 -3.91
C GLN A 225 15.85 0.54 -2.96
N LEU A 226 14.84 -0.21 -3.45
CA LEU A 226 13.78 -0.78 -2.62
C LEU A 226 14.31 -1.82 -1.63
N ILE A 227 15.07 -2.82 -2.10
CA ILE A 227 15.68 -3.83 -1.22
C ILE A 227 16.61 -3.16 -0.21
N SER A 228 17.42 -2.18 -0.66
CA SER A 228 18.29 -1.38 0.20
C SER A 228 17.53 -0.59 1.27
N ALA A 229 16.33 -0.07 0.94
CA ALA A 229 15.51 0.69 1.88
C ALA A 229 14.89 -0.21 2.96
N VAL A 230 14.56 -1.47 2.64
CA VAL A 230 14.17 -2.47 3.66
C VAL A 230 15.32 -2.73 4.64
N GLY A 231 16.54 -2.98 4.15
CA GLY A 231 17.70 -3.16 5.04
C GLY A 231 18.00 -1.93 5.91
N LYS A 232 17.95 -0.74 5.30
CA LYS A 232 18.07 0.54 6.02
C LYS A 232 17.00 0.73 7.09
N SER A 233 15.75 0.32 6.89
CA SER A 233 14.68 0.51 7.90
C SER A 233 14.95 -0.31 9.17
N PHE A 234 15.49 -1.52 9.03
CA PHE A 234 15.97 -2.33 10.16
C PHE A 234 17.30 -1.84 10.78
N ARG A 235 17.98 -0.87 10.15
CA ARG A 235 19.09 -0.12 10.75
C ARG A 235 18.63 1.10 11.56
N GLN A 236 17.42 1.60 11.30
CA GLN A 236 16.85 2.72 12.05
C GLN A 236 16.44 2.33 13.48
N ARG A 237 16.18 3.35 14.29
CA ARG A 237 15.56 3.23 15.61
C ARG A 237 14.20 3.94 15.61
N ALA A 238 13.35 3.60 16.57
CA ALA A 238 11.97 4.08 16.66
C ALA A 238 11.66 4.79 18.00
N GLY A 239 10.56 5.53 18.03
CA GLY A 239 10.18 6.42 19.14
C GLY A 239 10.92 7.77 19.14
N PHE A 240 10.52 8.69 20.03
CA PHE A 240 10.91 10.12 19.98
C PHE A 240 12.38 10.44 20.17
N SER A 241 13.06 9.65 20.99
CA SER A 241 14.48 9.79 21.31
C SER A 241 15.32 8.72 20.62
N ASP A 242 14.79 8.08 19.58
CA ASP A 242 15.43 6.98 18.84
C ASP A 242 15.93 5.88 19.80
N ALA A 243 15.06 5.52 20.76
CA ALA A 243 15.39 4.70 21.91
C ALA A 243 15.27 3.19 21.63
N LYS A 244 14.26 2.75 20.86
CA LYS A 244 14.05 1.33 20.55
C LYS A 244 14.79 0.92 19.29
N SER A 245 15.58 -0.16 19.35
CA SER A 245 16.15 -0.82 18.16
C SER A 245 15.05 -1.57 17.39
N SER A 246 15.29 -1.83 16.11
CA SER A 246 14.41 -2.65 15.26
C SER A 246 14.13 -4.04 15.85
N GLU A 247 15.10 -4.63 16.56
CA GLU A 247 14.95 -5.85 17.37
C GLU A 247 13.86 -5.70 18.43
N THR A 248 13.90 -4.65 19.24
CA THR A 248 12.90 -4.35 20.27
C THR A 248 11.53 -4.01 19.67
N VAL A 249 11.48 -3.37 18.49
CA VAL A 249 10.23 -3.13 17.76
C VAL A 249 9.59 -4.45 17.30
N LEU A 250 10.38 -5.38 16.76
CA LEU A 250 9.88 -6.67 16.30
C LEU A 250 9.41 -7.57 17.46
N LYS A 251 10.14 -7.60 18.58
CA LYS A 251 9.71 -8.27 19.82
C LYS A 251 8.37 -7.72 20.33
N ASN A 252 8.23 -6.39 20.37
CA ASN A 252 6.99 -5.71 20.77
C ASN A 252 5.82 -5.96 19.81
N LEU A 253 6.06 -6.07 18.51
CA LEU A 253 5.03 -6.35 17.51
C LEU A 253 4.38 -7.73 17.75
N VAL A 254 5.18 -8.76 17.98
CA VAL A 254 4.70 -10.12 18.26
C VAL A 254 3.85 -10.16 19.54
N VAL A 255 4.32 -9.54 20.63
CA VAL A 255 3.56 -9.44 21.90
C VAL A 255 2.22 -8.70 21.72
N ASN A 256 2.18 -7.62 20.92
CA ASN A 256 0.92 -6.91 20.69
C ASN A 256 -0.05 -7.69 19.80
N LEU A 257 0.43 -8.40 18.78
CA LEU A 257 -0.43 -9.20 17.91
C LEU A 257 -1.04 -10.39 18.66
N GLU A 258 -0.28 -11.06 19.54
CA GLU A 258 -0.82 -12.05 20.47
C GLU A 258 -1.92 -11.43 21.36
N LYS A 259 -1.55 -10.42 22.16
CA LYS A 259 -2.37 -9.82 23.22
C LYS A 259 -3.73 -9.32 22.75
N TYR A 260 -3.79 -8.76 21.53
CA TYR A 260 -4.97 -8.09 20.98
C TYR A 260 -5.66 -8.87 19.84
N TYR A 261 -4.99 -9.80 19.15
CA TYR A 261 -5.52 -10.46 17.94
C TYR A 261 -5.53 -12.00 17.98
N THR A 262 -5.15 -12.64 19.11
CA THR A 262 -5.18 -14.12 19.24
C THR A 262 -5.96 -14.63 20.45
N ASN A 263 -6.54 -15.83 20.31
CA ASN A 263 -7.28 -16.49 21.37
C ASN A 263 -6.33 -17.06 22.44
N GLY A 264 -6.50 -16.61 23.68
CA GLY A 264 -5.53 -16.74 24.78
C GLY A 264 -5.15 -15.37 25.35
N GLY A 265 -4.94 -14.38 24.47
CA GLY A 265 -4.36 -13.10 24.83
C GLY A 265 -5.20 -12.19 25.73
N GLU A 266 -4.51 -11.40 26.56
CA GLU A 266 -5.03 -10.62 27.71
C GLU A 266 -6.19 -9.67 27.36
N ILE A 267 -6.21 -9.12 26.14
CA ILE A 267 -7.23 -8.17 25.69
C ILE A 267 -8.23 -8.85 24.77
N TYR A 268 -7.76 -9.66 23.82
CA TYR A 268 -8.63 -10.41 22.90
C TYR A 268 -9.59 -11.34 23.66
N SER A 269 -9.17 -11.92 24.78
CA SER A 269 -9.89 -13.00 25.48
C SER A 269 -10.64 -12.54 26.74
N ASP A 270 -10.54 -11.27 27.14
CA ASP A 270 -11.15 -10.76 28.37
C ASP A 270 -12.69 -10.83 28.35
N PRO A 271 -13.35 -11.61 29.24
CA PRO A 271 -14.81 -11.68 29.29
C PRO A 271 -15.49 -10.33 29.56
N ALA A 272 -14.82 -9.39 30.23
CA ALA A 272 -15.36 -8.06 30.52
C ALA A 272 -15.28 -7.08 29.33
N PHE A 273 -14.52 -7.42 28.28
CA PHE A 273 -14.28 -6.55 27.14
C PHE A 273 -14.44 -7.33 25.83
N ALA A 274 -15.58 -7.11 25.15
CA ALA A 274 -16.03 -7.92 24.02
C ALA A 274 -15.71 -7.35 22.63
N ASP A 275 -15.13 -6.14 22.53
CA ASP A 275 -14.96 -5.41 21.26
C ASP A 275 -14.18 -6.19 20.19
N TYR A 276 -13.21 -7.02 20.58
CA TYR A 276 -12.40 -7.84 19.67
C TYR A 276 -13.09 -9.15 19.23
N ARG A 277 -14.25 -9.48 19.81
CA ARG A 277 -14.99 -10.75 19.62
C ARG A 277 -16.39 -10.55 19.03
N ASP A 278 -16.60 -9.48 18.25
CA ASP A 278 -17.84 -9.27 17.50
C ASP A 278 -18.11 -10.44 16.52
N ALA A 279 -19.33 -10.99 16.53
CA ALA A 279 -19.69 -12.17 15.75
C ALA A 279 -19.93 -11.90 14.26
N THR A 280 -20.03 -10.64 13.84
CA THR A 280 -20.10 -10.19 12.44
C THR A 280 -18.75 -9.68 11.94
N TYR A 281 -17.98 -9.01 12.80
CA TYR A 281 -16.71 -8.36 12.48
C TYR A 281 -15.56 -8.86 13.39
N PRO A 282 -15.28 -10.18 13.41
CA PRO A 282 -14.25 -10.74 14.29
C PRO A 282 -12.87 -10.17 13.98
N THR A 283 -12.06 -9.97 15.03
CA THR A 283 -10.76 -9.30 14.91
C THR A 283 -9.58 -10.26 15.11
N GLU A 284 -9.81 -11.55 14.93
CA GLU A 284 -8.79 -12.57 15.00
C GLU A 284 -7.76 -12.37 13.85
N PHE A 285 -6.47 -12.55 14.16
CA PHE A 285 -5.32 -12.29 13.28
C PHE A 285 -5.47 -12.83 11.85
N ALA A 286 -5.71 -14.13 11.71
CA ALA A 286 -5.82 -14.81 10.42
C ALA A 286 -7.05 -14.33 9.65
N THR A 287 -8.17 -14.08 10.35
CA THR A 287 -9.41 -13.56 9.78
C THR A 287 -9.22 -12.14 9.22
N VAL A 288 -8.59 -11.23 10.00
CA VAL A 288 -8.34 -9.85 9.58
C VAL A 288 -7.40 -9.79 8.36
N LEU A 289 -6.35 -10.60 8.34
CA LEU A 289 -5.42 -10.68 7.20
C LEU A 289 -6.05 -11.35 5.97
N THR A 290 -6.89 -12.37 6.15
CA THR A 290 -7.68 -13.01 5.09
C THR A 290 -8.63 -12.01 4.42
N GLU A 291 -9.34 -11.19 5.21
CA GLU A 291 -10.20 -10.15 4.66
C GLU A 291 -9.41 -8.99 4.02
N ALA A 292 -8.28 -8.57 4.60
CA ALA A 292 -7.42 -7.58 3.97
C ALA A 292 -6.91 -8.08 2.60
N PHE A 293 -6.47 -9.34 2.52
CA PHE A 293 -6.04 -9.95 1.25
C PHE A 293 -7.17 -10.02 0.21
N ARG A 294 -8.40 -10.35 0.63
CA ARG A 294 -9.59 -10.41 -0.24
C ARG A 294 -9.80 -9.12 -1.05
N TYR A 295 -9.49 -7.95 -0.46
CA TYR A 295 -9.59 -6.66 -1.13
C TYR A 295 -8.26 -6.19 -1.75
N LEU A 296 -7.10 -6.51 -1.16
CA LEU A 296 -5.80 -6.20 -1.76
C LEU A 296 -5.56 -6.94 -3.09
N ARG A 297 -5.99 -8.20 -3.21
CA ARG A 297 -5.80 -9.03 -4.42
C ARG A 297 -6.38 -8.38 -5.70
N PRO A 298 -7.66 -7.95 -5.77
CA PRO A 298 -8.18 -7.25 -6.95
C PRO A 298 -7.60 -5.84 -7.15
N MET A 299 -7.09 -5.18 -6.10
CA MET A 299 -6.42 -3.86 -6.23
C MET A 299 -5.05 -3.98 -6.90
N LEU A 300 -4.29 -5.03 -6.57
CA LEU A 300 -2.97 -5.29 -7.11
C LEU A 300 -2.99 -6.08 -8.44
N GLY A 301 -4.06 -6.85 -8.67
CA GLY A 301 -4.25 -7.68 -9.86
C GLY A 301 -5.48 -7.28 -10.69
N ARG A 302 -6.27 -8.30 -11.10
CA ARG A 302 -7.48 -8.12 -11.93
C ARG A 302 -8.67 -7.66 -11.08
N GLY A 303 -9.38 -6.61 -11.51
CA GLY A 303 -10.50 -6.01 -10.77
C GLY A 303 -11.74 -6.91 -10.62
N GLY A 304 -11.90 -7.92 -11.49
CA GLY A 304 -12.88 -8.99 -11.34
C GLY A 304 -14.33 -8.53 -11.20
N ASN A 305 -15.03 -8.99 -10.16
CA ASN A 305 -16.45 -8.68 -9.98
C ASN A 305 -16.76 -7.22 -9.64
N PHE A 306 -15.78 -6.42 -9.20
CA PHE A 306 -15.99 -5.05 -8.73
C PHE A 306 -15.98 -4.00 -9.85
N THR A 307 -15.32 -4.29 -10.98
CA THR A 307 -15.00 -3.35 -12.07
C THR A 307 -15.93 -3.52 -13.28
N SER A 308 -15.95 -2.52 -14.17
CA SER A 308 -16.67 -2.58 -15.45
C SER A 308 -16.07 -3.57 -16.45
N ASP A 309 -14.75 -3.61 -16.60
CA ASP A 309 -14.05 -4.72 -17.24
C ASP A 309 -13.45 -5.64 -16.16
N PRO A 310 -13.93 -6.89 -16.01
CA PRO A 310 -13.40 -7.82 -15.02
C PRO A 310 -11.91 -8.16 -15.17
N ASN A 311 -11.33 -7.95 -16.36
CA ASN A 311 -9.95 -8.32 -16.66
C ASN A 311 -8.94 -7.19 -16.43
N VAL A 312 -9.41 -5.96 -16.20
CA VAL A 312 -8.57 -4.76 -16.01
C VAL A 312 -7.59 -4.97 -14.86
N ILE A 313 -6.32 -4.62 -15.08
CA ILE A 313 -5.28 -4.67 -14.05
C ILE A 313 -5.22 -3.29 -13.39
N LEU A 314 -5.84 -3.15 -12.21
CA LEU A 314 -6.03 -1.84 -11.56
C LEU A 314 -4.69 -1.17 -11.22
N SER A 315 -3.69 -1.95 -10.83
CA SER A 315 -2.33 -1.47 -10.53
C SER A 315 -1.61 -0.89 -11.77
N LEU A 316 -1.84 -1.43 -12.96
CA LEU A 316 -1.27 -0.95 -14.22
C LEU A 316 -1.94 0.36 -14.68
N GLU A 317 -3.27 0.44 -14.62
CA GLU A 317 -3.98 1.69 -14.97
C GLU A 317 -3.70 2.80 -13.95
N MET A 318 -3.53 2.45 -12.68
CA MET A 318 -3.06 3.38 -11.65
C MET A 318 -1.65 3.89 -11.93
N ALA A 319 -0.71 3.03 -12.36
CA ALA A 319 0.62 3.44 -12.79
C ALA A 319 0.56 4.43 -13.98
N LYS A 320 -0.19 4.08 -15.03
CA LYS A 320 -0.41 4.94 -16.21
C LYS A 320 -1.04 6.28 -15.86
N ASN A 321 -2.01 6.30 -14.94
CA ASN A 321 -2.66 7.53 -14.50
C ASN A 321 -1.74 8.39 -13.61
N PHE A 322 -0.90 7.77 -12.77
CA PHE A 322 0.11 8.47 -11.97
C PHE A 322 1.20 9.10 -12.84
N ALA A 323 1.66 8.38 -13.88
CA ALA A 323 2.69 8.85 -14.81
C ALA A 323 2.29 10.07 -15.68
N LYS A 324 1.01 10.50 -15.64
CA LYS A 324 0.51 11.69 -16.36
C LYS A 324 0.76 13.01 -15.62
N PHE A 325 1.14 12.99 -14.34
CA PHE A 325 1.50 14.20 -13.59
C PHE A 325 2.93 14.63 -13.93
N ASP A 326 3.15 15.92 -14.24
CA ASP A 326 4.46 16.45 -14.69
C ASP A 326 5.63 16.21 -13.70
N PHE A 327 5.32 16.04 -12.41
CA PHE A 327 6.28 15.81 -11.33
C PHE A 327 6.45 14.32 -10.92
N ALA A 328 5.71 13.37 -11.51
CA ALA A 328 5.55 12.00 -10.99
C ALA A 328 6.88 11.24 -10.76
N SER A 329 7.82 11.37 -11.70
CA SER A 329 9.14 10.72 -11.63
C SER A 329 10.11 11.34 -10.60
N ALA A 330 9.79 12.53 -10.09
CA ALA A 330 10.61 13.28 -9.13
C ALA A 330 10.02 13.31 -7.71
N VAL A 331 8.95 12.54 -7.44
CA VAL A 331 8.27 12.51 -6.14
C VAL A 331 9.21 11.99 -5.05
N SER A 332 9.41 12.78 -3.99
CA SER A 332 10.16 12.44 -2.78
C SER A 332 9.43 12.91 -1.53
N GLY A 333 9.76 12.34 -0.37
CA GLY A 333 9.12 12.67 0.91
C GLY A 333 7.78 11.96 1.17
N VAL A 334 7.50 10.86 0.47
CA VAL A 334 6.31 10.01 0.71
C VAL A 334 6.41 9.36 2.09
N ASP A 335 7.58 8.85 2.43
CA ASP A 335 7.93 8.24 3.71
C ASP A 335 7.81 9.24 4.87
N PHE A 336 8.30 10.47 4.68
CA PHE A 336 8.09 11.59 5.62
C PHE A 336 6.60 11.88 5.84
N SER A 337 5.79 11.83 4.77
CA SER A 337 4.34 12.05 4.87
C SER A 337 3.66 10.93 5.68
N LEU A 338 4.09 9.67 5.52
CA LEU A 338 3.65 8.58 6.41
C LEU A 338 4.12 8.81 7.86
N ARG A 339 5.36 9.26 8.06
CA ARG A 339 5.92 9.51 9.40
C ARG A 339 5.10 10.55 10.16
N GLU A 340 4.78 11.67 9.53
CA GLU A 340 3.98 12.71 10.19
C GLU A 340 2.48 12.33 10.29
N LEU A 341 1.93 11.50 9.39
CA LEU A 341 0.58 10.91 9.58
C LEU A 341 0.51 9.92 10.76
N ILE A 342 1.63 9.30 11.13
CA ILE A 342 1.78 8.52 12.38
C ILE A 342 2.01 9.45 13.58
N ARG A 343 2.61 10.62 13.37
CA ARG A 343 2.90 11.58 14.44
C ARG A 343 1.69 12.36 14.91
N LEU A 344 0.96 12.94 13.97
CA LEU A 344 -0.10 13.89 14.23
C LEU A 344 -1.43 13.20 14.54
N ASP A 345 -2.34 13.93 15.18
CA ASP A 345 -3.73 13.54 15.36
C ASP A 345 -4.63 13.94 14.16
N SER A 346 -5.93 13.66 14.25
CA SER A 346 -6.91 13.98 13.21
C SER A 346 -6.99 15.48 12.85
N LEU A 347 -6.59 16.39 13.74
CA LEU A 347 -6.56 17.85 13.49
C LEU A 347 -5.17 18.36 13.11
N GLY A 348 -4.15 17.49 13.06
CA GLY A 348 -2.78 17.87 12.74
C GLY A 348 -1.93 18.28 13.93
N ARG A 349 -2.40 18.04 15.17
CA ARG A 349 -1.67 18.38 16.40
C ARG A 349 -0.70 17.26 16.76
N ASP A 350 0.45 17.62 17.32
CA ASP A 350 1.50 16.65 17.67
C ASP A 350 1.11 15.82 18.90
N ARG A 351 0.89 14.50 18.72
CA ARG A 351 0.44 13.58 19.77
C ARG A 351 1.40 13.47 20.97
N VAL A 352 2.61 14.01 20.85
CA VAL A 352 3.66 14.00 21.88
C VAL A 352 3.64 15.28 22.73
N ASN A 353 3.60 16.43 22.05
CA ASN A 353 3.89 17.74 22.65
C ASN A 353 2.62 18.52 23.02
N ASP A 354 1.49 18.23 22.38
CA ASP A 354 0.19 18.83 22.69
C ASP A 354 -0.61 17.92 23.63
N THR A 355 -0.99 18.42 24.80
CA THR A 355 -1.82 17.69 25.77
C THR A 355 -3.28 17.55 25.35
N SER A 356 -3.76 18.38 24.41
CA SER A 356 -5.13 18.38 23.87
C SER A 356 -5.31 17.46 22.64
N SER A 357 -4.21 16.92 22.10
CA SER A 357 -4.22 16.03 20.94
C SER A 357 -4.91 14.69 21.22
N SER A 358 -5.51 14.07 20.19
CA SER A 358 -6.06 12.71 20.31
C SER A 358 -4.95 11.63 20.35
N PRO A 359 -5.09 10.54 21.13
CA PRO A 359 -4.18 9.39 21.04
C PRO A 359 -4.25 8.61 19.72
N ILE A 360 -5.28 8.83 18.89
CA ILE A 360 -5.45 8.17 17.58
C ILE A 360 -4.60 8.89 16.53
N THR A 361 -3.91 8.15 15.67
CA THR A 361 -3.11 8.73 14.57
C THR A 361 -4.00 9.37 13.49
N ALA A 362 -3.48 10.35 12.75
CA ALA A 362 -4.11 10.83 11.53
C ALA A 362 -4.30 9.68 10.51
N LEU A 363 -3.33 8.78 10.40
CA LEU A 363 -3.39 7.58 9.54
C LEU A 363 -4.59 6.66 9.85
N GLU A 364 -4.80 6.33 11.13
CA GLU A 364 -5.99 5.58 11.56
C GLU A 364 -7.27 6.35 11.29
N SER A 365 -7.29 7.63 11.64
CA SER A 365 -8.47 8.49 11.49
C SER A 365 -8.94 8.58 10.03
N LEU A 366 -8.02 8.54 9.07
CA LEU A 366 -8.32 8.44 7.63
C LEU A 366 -9.02 7.13 7.25
N MET A 367 -8.61 6.00 7.84
CA MET A 367 -9.26 4.71 7.58
C MET A 367 -10.60 4.59 8.30
N PHE A 368 -10.70 5.15 9.51
CA PHE A 368 -11.94 5.14 10.30
C PHE A 368 -13.02 6.01 9.65
N ILE A 369 -12.68 7.19 9.10
CA ILE A 369 -13.65 8.04 8.38
C ILE A 369 -14.09 7.43 7.03
N LEU A 370 -13.20 6.71 6.33
CA LEU A 370 -13.57 5.93 5.14
C LEU A 370 -14.60 4.84 5.48
N THR A 371 -14.33 4.06 6.52
CA THR A 371 -15.24 2.99 6.98
C THR A 371 -16.56 3.54 7.52
N LEU A 372 -16.54 4.66 8.25
CA LEU A 372 -17.75 5.34 8.71
C LEU A 372 -18.59 5.83 7.52
N SER A 373 -17.95 6.34 6.47
CA SER A 373 -18.64 6.89 5.29
C SER A 373 -19.26 5.84 4.35
N ASP A 374 -18.86 4.57 4.43
CA ASP A 374 -19.50 3.45 3.70
C ASP A 374 -20.47 2.63 4.56
N THR A 375 -20.41 2.76 5.89
CA THR A 375 -21.38 2.13 6.80
C THR A 375 -22.56 3.05 7.16
N TYR A 376 -22.33 4.34 7.41
CA TYR A 376 -23.36 5.29 7.84
C TYR A 376 -24.38 5.63 6.73
N GLY A 377 -25.65 5.79 7.11
CA GLY A 377 -26.77 6.14 6.23
C GLY A 377 -27.88 5.10 6.30
N PHE A 378 -29.09 5.52 6.68
CA PHE A 378 -30.13 4.60 7.18
C PHE A 378 -31.43 4.68 6.37
N ARG A 379 -32.13 3.54 6.30
CA ARG A 379 -33.38 3.38 5.57
C ARG A 379 -34.56 3.45 6.54
N TRP A 380 -35.35 4.50 6.42
CA TRP A 380 -36.49 4.79 7.28
C TRP A 380 -37.73 4.00 6.86
N GLU A 381 -38.41 3.42 7.84
CA GLU A 381 -39.60 2.57 7.66
C GLU A 381 -40.79 3.40 7.16
N ASN A 382 -41.51 2.82 6.18
CA ASN A 382 -42.71 3.36 5.53
C ASN A 382 -42.70 4.90 5.33
N PRO A 383 -42.11 5.41 4.23
CA PRO A 383 -42.07 6.84 3.91
C PRO A 383 -43.43 7.55 3.88
N ALA A 384 -44.53 6.83 3.62
CA ALA A 384 -45.88 7.40 3.58
C ALA A 384 -46.54 7.49 4.96
N ASP A 385 -46.10 6.72 5.95
CA ASP A 385 -46.59 6.82 7.33
C ASP A 385 -45.91 7.98 8.04
N THR A 386 -46.68 9.05 8.23
CA THR A 386 -46.25 10.30 8.88
C THR A 386 -46.28 10.21 10.41
N SER A 387 -46.80 9.13 11.00
CA SER A 387 -46.87 8.92 12.45
C SER A 387 -45.62 8.23 13.00
N MET A 388 -45.02 7.33 12.22
CA MET A 388 -43.91 6.49 12.69
C MET A 388 -42.51 7.04 12.37
N MET A 389 -41.65 7.02 13.39
CA MET A 389 -40.20 7.21 13.29
C MET A 389 -39.54 5.88 13.68
N ARG A 390 -39.08 5.13 12.67
CA ARG A 390 -38.43 3.81 12.76
C ARG A 390 -37.52 3.58 11.56
N LEU A 391 -36.54 2.70 11.72
CA LEU A 391 -35.77 2.12 10.62
C LEU A 391 -36.43 0.84 10.10
N GLU A 392 -36.20 0.52 8.83
CA GLU A 392 -36.68 -0.70 8.19
C GLU A 392 -36.26 -1.97 8.96
N PRO A 393 -37.12 -3.01 9.05
CA PRO A 393 -36.76 -4.24 9.75
C PRO A 393 -35.62 -4.99 9.07
N ASN A 394 -34.71 -5.58 9.85
CA ASN A 394 -33.66 -6.45 9.34
C ASN A 394 -34.29 -7.61 8.54
N GLY A 395 -33.82 -7.82 7.30
CA GLY A 395 -34.42 -8.80 6.38
C GLY A 395 -35.67 -8.33 5.63
N SER A 396 -36.02 -7.03 5.65
CA SER A 396 -37.08 -6.51 4.77
C SER A 396 -36.72 -6.71 3.29
N GLY A 397 -37.74 -6.84 2.43
CA GLY A 397 -37.56 -6.94 0.98
C GLY A 397 -36.89 -5.71 0.34
N ASN A 398 -36.74 -4.60 1.09
CA ASN A 398 -36.01 -3.41 0.69
C ASN A 398 -34.50 -3.47 1.02
N GLY A 399 -34.03 -4.52 1.70
CA GLY A 399 -32.64 -4.67 2.15
C GLY A 399 -32.37 -4.31 3.62
N GLY A 400 -33.41 -3.95 4.39
CA GLY A 400 -33.28 -3.64 5.82
C GLY A 400 -32.82 -2.21 6.15
N PRO A 401 -32.36 -1.97 7.40
CA PRO A 401 -32.17 -0.63 7.97
C PRO A 401 -30.94 0.11 7.45
N MET A 402 -29.93 -0.61 6.93
CA MET A 402 -28.70 -0.02 6.40
C MET A 402 -28.87 0.31 4.92
N THR A 403 -28.31 1.44 4.47
CA THR A 403 -28.19 1.73 3.03
C THR A 403 -26.83 1.32 2.46
N GLY A 404 -25.80 1.21 3.32
CA GLY A 404 -24.41 1.09 2.91
C GLY A 404 -23.89 2.40 2.30
N GLY A 405 -23.67 3.43 3.13
CA GLY A 405 -22.97 4.65 2.70
C GLY A 405 -23.81 5.67 1.92
N VAL A 406 -25.13 5.50 1.82
CA VAL A 406 -26.04 6.46 1.18
C VAL A 406 -26.74 7.28 2.28
N LEU A 407 -26.24 8.49 2.52
CA LEU A 407 -26.91 9.43 3.43
C LEU A 407 -28.29 9.81 2.88
N THR A 408 -29.33 9.58 3.67
CA THR A 408 -30.71 9.91 3.27
C THR A 408 -31.15 11.27 3.82
N VAL A 409 -32.17 11.86 3.21
CA VAL A 409 -32.78 13.12 3.69
C VAL A 409 -33.30 12.96 5.13
N GLY A 410 -33.76 11.76 5.51
CA GLY A 410 -34.13 11.42 6.89
C GLY A 410 -32.97 11.50 7.88
N ASP A 411 -31.77 11.11 7.47
CA ASP A 411 -30.58 11.18 8.35
C ASP A 411 -30.18 12.64 8.62
N SER A 412 -30.26 13.51 7.61
CA SER A 412 -30.08 14.95 7.76
C SER A 412 -31.18 15.62 8.61
N ILE A 413 -32.44 15.25 8.39
CA ILE A 413 -33.60 15.71 9.18
C ILE A 413 -33.45 15.31 10.66
N TYR A 414 -32.99 14.09 10.93
CA TYR A 414 -32.80 13.59 12.29
C TYR A 414 -31.63 14.28 13.01
N SER A 415 -30.51 14.48 12.29
CA SER A 415 -29.34 15.24 12.77
C SER A 415 -29.70 16.67 13.17
N LEU A 416 -30.50 17.36 12.34
CA LEU A 416 -31.02 18.70 12.62
C LEU A 416 -32.04 18.76 13.77
N GLY A 417 -32.47 17.62 14.32
CA GLY A 417 -33.53 17.55 15.34
C GLY A 417 -34.92 17.97 14.84
N SER A 418 -35.11 18.05 13.52
CA SER A 418 -36.35 18.53 12.89
C SER A 418 -37.59 17.73 13.30
N ALA A 419 -38.77 18.34 13.27
CA ALA A 419 -40.04 17.65 13.53
C ALA A 419 -40.38 16.68 12.39
N MET A 420 -39.89 15.44 12.47
CA MET A 420 -39.98 14.50 11.35
C MET A 420 -41.36 13.87 11.17
N THR A 421 -42.11 13.65 12.27
CA THR A 421 -43.42 12.99 12.31
C THR A 421 -44.54 13.91 12.82
N GLY A 422 -45.78 13.44 12.72
CA GLY A 422 -47.00 14.16 13.08
C GLY A 422 -47.65 14.86 11.88
N SER A 423 -48.83 15.46 12.11
CA SER A 423 -49.60 16.16 11.07
C SER A 423 -48.89 17.38 10.48
N LEU A 424 -48.00 18.00 11.26
CA LEU A 424 -47.15 19.14 10.90
C LEU A 424 -45.69 18.74 10.62
N GLY A 425 -45.35 17.45 10.64
CA GLY A 425 -43.96 17.00 10.49
C GLY A 425 -43.48 16.91 9.05
N ILE A 426 -42.17 16.91 8.82
CA ILE A 426 -41.58 16.95 7.47
C ILE A 426 -41.99 15.73 6.62
N LYS A 427 -42.13 14.52 7.19
CA LYS A 427 -42.69 13.36 6.45
C LYS A 427 -44.06 13.69 5.82
N SER A 428 -44.91 14.46 6.53
CA SER A 428 -46.22 14.90 6.04
C SER A 428 -46.10 15.85 4.85
N PHE A 429 -45.17 16.80 4.89
CA PHE A 429 -44.95 17.75 3.80
C PHE A 429 -44.32 17.09 2.56
N MET A 430 -43.39 16.14 2.75
CA MET A 430 -42.80 15.36 1.66
C MET A 430 -43.85 14.44 1.00
N SER A 431 -44.63 13.72 1.81
CA SER A 431 -45.72 12.85 1.35
C SER A 431 -46.77 13.64 0.55
N GLN A 432 -47.22 14.79 1.07
CA GLN A 432 -48.13 15.69 0.35
C GLN A 432 -47.52 16.27 -0.93
N SER A 433 -46.25 16.70 -0.90
CA SER A 433 -45.56 17.24 -2.09
C SER A 433 -45.49 16.23 -3.23
N SER A 434 -45.24 14.97 -2.92
CA SER A 434 -45.20 13.85 -3.88
C SER A 434 -46.61 13.47 -4.37
N ALA A 435 -47.58 13.30 -3.46
CA ALA A 435 -48.95 12.92 -3.79
C ALA A 435 -49.71 13.98 -4.62
N ASP A 436 -49.47 15.26 -4.33
CA ASP A 436 -50.11 16.38 -5.04
C ASP A 436 -49.53 16.62 -6.44
N GLY A 437 -48.37 16.02 -6.77
CA GLY A 437 -47.66 16.25 -8.04
C GLY A 437 -47.37 17.73 -8.31
N ALA A 438 -47.06 18.49 -7.26
CA ALA A 438 -47.17 19.96 -7.23
C ALA A 438 -45.84 20.72 -7.06
N VAL A 439 -44.72 20.00 -7.03
CA VAL A 439 -43.35 20.55 -6.90
C VAL A 439 -42.54 20.16 -8.13
N PHE A 440 -41.69 21.06 -8.64
CA PHE A 440 -41.00 20.88 -9.93
C PHE A 440 -39.55 21.40 -9.89
N LYS A 441 -38.65 20.69 -10.58
CA LYS A 441 -37.25 21.04 -10.86
C LYS A 441 -37.01 20.92 -12.37
N ASN A 442 -36.58 21.99 -13.04
CA ASN A 442 -36.26 22.04 -14.48
C ASN A 442 -37.37 21.50 -15.42
N ALA A 443 -38.63 21.62 -15.05
CA ALA A 443 -39.74 20.99 -15.76
C ALA A 443 -40.09 21.68 -17.11
N ASP A 444 -40.59 20.88 -18.07
CA ASP A 444 -41.10 21.38 -19.35
C ASP A 444 -42.38 22.22 -19.15
N PRO A 445 -42.53 23.41 -19.76
CA PRO A 445 -43.72 24.26 -19.59
C PRO A 445 -45.04 23.62 -20.06
N SER A 446 -44.97 22.67 -21.00
CA SER A 446 -46.10 21.99 -21.65
C SER A 446 -46.40 20.62 -21.05
N THR A 447 -45.37 19.83 -20.72
CA THR A 447 -45.48 18.52 -20.06
C THR A 447 -44.62 18.43 -18.80
N PRO A 448 -44.96 19.18 -17.73
CA PRO A 448 -44.09 19.27 -16.55
C PRO A 448 -44.14 18.00 -15.69
N THR A 449 -42.97 17.38 -15.48
CA THR A 449 -42.77 16.24 -14.58
C THR A 449 -42.55 16.70 -13.15
N ALA A 450 -43.35 16.19 -12.20
CA ALA A 450 -43.23 16.53 -10.79
C ALA A 450 -41.96 15.94 -10.16
N LEU A 451 -41.32 16.73 -9.29
CA LEU A 451 -40.21 16.31 -8.45
C LEU A 451 -40.76 15.58 -7.21
N SER A 452 -40.39 14.30 -7.06
CA SER A 452 -40.70 13.53 -5.85
C SER A 452 -39.45 13.44 -4.95
N ILE A 453 -39.52 14.03 -3.76
CA ILE A 453 -38.52 13.87 -2.69
C ILE A 453 -39.20 13.14 -1.53
N GLY A 454 -38.59 12.08 -1.02
CA GLY A 454 -39.04 11.35 0.17
C GLY A 454 -37.93 11.24 1.20
N ILE A 455 -38.28 10.76 2.41
CA ILE A 455 -37.30 10.62 3.52
C ILE A 455 -36.10 9.76 3.15
N ASN A 456 -36.29 8.73 2.31
CA ASN A 456 -35.23 7.82 1.83
C ASN A 456 -34.56 8.29 0.52
N THR A 457 -34.80 9.52 0.05
CA THR A 457 -34.06 10.09 -1.09
C THR A 457 -32.59 10.29 -0.68
N PRO A 458 -31.60 9.94 -1.53
CA PRO A 458 -30.18 10.20 -1.24
C PRO A 458 -29.87 11.71 -1.21
N THR A 459 -29.35 12.23 -0.10
CA THR A 459 -29.12 13.67 0.10
C THR A 459 -28.18 14.28 -0.94
N LEU A 460 -27.20 13.52 -1.43
CA LEU A 460 -26.23 13.94 -2.46
C LEU A 460 -26.89 14.27 -3.82
N THR A 461 -28.11 13.77 -4.08
CA THR A 461 -28.89 14.07 -5.30
C THR A 461 -29.59 15.44 -5.26
N LEU A 462 -29.58 16.10 -4.09
CA LEU A 462 -30.14 17.43 -3.86
C LEU A 462 -29.11 18.57 -3.97
N LEU A 463 -27.84 18.21 -4.21
CA LEU A 463 -26.78 19.16 -4.54
C LEU A 463 -27.00 19.74 -5.95
N GLU A 464 -26.67 21.01 -6.11
CA GLU A 464 -26.68 21.74 -7.38
C GLU A 464 -25.25 21.97 -7.86
N ALA A 465 -25.04 22.01 -9.18
CA ALA A 465 -23.73 22.21 -9.81
C ALA A 465 -23.87 22.92 -11.17
N PRO A 466 -22.81 23.61 -11.66
CA PRO A 466 -22.80 24.24 -12.99
C PRO A 466 -22.93 23.20 -14.13
N ASP A 467 -22.37 22.01 -13.95
CA ASP A 467 -22.63 20.84 -14.79
C ASP A 467 -23.50 19.82 -14.03
N PRO A 468 -24.76 19.59 -14.45
CA PRO A 468 -25.63 18.57 -13.87
C PRO A 468 -25.07 17.13 -13.95
N SER A 469 -24.14 16.81 -14.86
CA SER A 469 -23.58 15.46 -15.03
C SER A 469 -22.72 14.98 -13.85
N ILE A 470 -22.27 15.93 -13.02
CA ILE A 470 -21.54 15.65 -11.77
C ILE A 470 -22.48 15.01 -10.74
N ILE A 471 -23.73 15.48 -10.66
CA ILE A 471 -24.74 15.06 -9.67
C ILE A 471 -25.32 13.68 -10.05
N PRO A 472 -25.36 12.70 -9.12
CA PRO A 472 -25.92 11.38 -9.38
C PRO A 472 -27.44 11.44 -9.60
N ALA A 473 -27.96 10.57 -10.47
CA ALA A 473 -29.39 10.28 -10.50
C ALA A 473 -29.80 9.55 -9.20
N ALA A 474 -31.02 9.78 -8.71
CA ALA A 474 -31.50 9.15 -7.47
C ALA A 474 -31.64 7.61 -7.52
N SER A 475 -31.52 7.01 -8.71
CA SER A 475 -31.49 5.57 -8.95
C SER A 475 -30.09 5.03 -9.27
N ASP A 476 -29.04 5.84 -9.19
CA ASP A 476 -27.65 5.41 -9.45
C ASP A 476 -27.13 4.57 -8.26
N PRO A 477 -26.79 3.28 -8.44
CA PRO A 477 -26.40 2.40 -7.35
C PRO A 477 -24.94 2.59 -6.90
N VAL A 478 -24.16 3.41 -7.61
CA VAL A 478 -22.73 3.66 -7.34
C VAL A 478 -22.55 5.06 -6.74
N TYR A 479 -22.94 6.10 -7.48
CA TYR A 479 -22.61 7.49 -7.14
C TYR A 479 -23.60 8.17 -6.18
N THR A 480 -24.68 7.49 -5.76
CA THR A 480 -25.47 7.93 -4.59
C THR A 480 -24.78 7.66 -3.25
N LYS A 481 -23.75 6.80 -3.23
CA LYS A 481 -22.91 6.53 -2.05
C LYS A 481 -21.87 7.64 -1.84
N THR A 482 -21.59 7.93 -0.57
CA THR A 482 -20.71 9.02 -0.14
C THR A 482 -19.28 8.90 -0.68
N ILE A 483 -18.63 7.74 -0.56
CA ILE A 483 -17.25 7.55 -1.02
C ILE A 483 -17.09 7.68 -2.55
N PRO A 484 -17.85 6.96 -3.41
CA PRO A 484 -17.80 7.17 -4.86
C PRO A 484 -18.08 8.62 -5.29
N PHE A 485 -19.06 9.29 -4.67
CA PHE A 485 -19.38 10.69 -4.99
C PHE A 485 -18.22 11.64 -4.67
N ILE A 486 -17.65 11.55 -3.46
CA ILE A 486 -16.53 12.40 -3.04
C ILE A 486 -15.27 12.13 -3.88
N MET A 487 -14.99 10.87 -4.24
CA MET A 487 -13.85 10.53 -5.09
C MET A 487 -14.02 11.06 -6.54
N LYS A 488 -15.22 10.93 -7.14
CA LYS A 488 -15.55 11.55 -8.43
C LYS A 488 -15.44 13.07 -8.37
N LEU A 489 -15.87 13.70 -7.28
CA LEU A 489 -15.78 15.16 -7.08
C LEU A 489 -14.32 15.62 -6.97
N ILE A 490 -13.49 14.92 -6.17
CA ILE A 490 -12.04 15.18 -6.06
C ILE A 490 -11.37 15.05 -7.42
N ARG A 491 -11.60 13.95 -8.16
CA ARG A 491 -11.11 13.76 -9.54
C ARG A 491 -11.52 14.94 -10.43
N THR A 492 -12.81 15.27 -10.44
CA THR A 492 -13.37 16.31 -11.33
C THR A 492 -12.73 17.67 -11.09
N VAL A 493 -12.56 18.07 -9.82
CA VAL A 493 -12.03 19.39 -9.46
C VAL A 493 -10.50 19.48 -9.64
N LEU A 494 -9.74 18.43 -9.29
CA LEU A 494 -8.27 18.49 -9.31
C LEU A 494 -7.65 18.05 -10.65
N ILE A 495 -8.27 17.12 -11.38
CA ILE A 495 -7.71 16.51 -12.59
C ILE A 495 -8.44 17.01 -13.84
N SER A 496 -9.79 17.01 -13.81
CA SER A 496 -10.62 17.31 -14.98
C SER A 496 -10.99 18.80 -15.17
N GLY A 497 -10.37 19.72 -14.43
CA GLY A 497 -10.58 21.16 -14.63
C GLY A 497 -11.85 21.74 -13.98
N GLY A 498 -12.47 21.06 -13.02
CA GLY A 498 -13.61 21.59 -12.26
C GLY A 498 -13.26 22.65 -11.21
N GLY A 499 -11.99 23.07 -11.13
CA GLY A 499 -11.48 24.11 -10.22
C GLY A 499 -10.84 25.30 -10.96
N PRO A 500 -10.61 26.43 -10.26
CA PRO A 500 -10.11 27.65 -10.87
C PRO A 500 -8.62 27.63 -11.22
N TYR A 501 -7.80 26.79 -10.58
CA TYR A 501 -6.35 26.76 -10.78
C TYR A 501 -5.97 25.81 -11.93
N TYR A 502 -5.03 26.22 -12.79
CA TYR A 502 -4.60 25.46 -13.97
C TYR A 502 -3.09 25.61 -14.26
N ASN A 503 -2.50 24.60 -14.90
CA ASN A 503 -1.09 24.61 -15.30
C ASN A 503 -0.96 25.25 -16.69
N LYS A 504 -0.42 26.47 -16.77
CA LYS A 504 -0.27 27.20 -18.05
C LYS A 504 0.75 26.59 -19.00
N ASN A 505 1.57 25.64 -18.52
CA ASN A 505 2.55 24.94 -19.35
C ASN A 505 1.93 23.76 -20.13
N ARG A 506 0.69 23.35 -19.81
CA ARG A 506 -0.09 22.36 -20.60
C ARG A 506 -0.76 23.00 -21.84
N THR A 507 0.02 23.76 -22.60
CA THR A 507 -0.45 24.55 -23.75
C THR A 507 -0.04 23.91 -25.08
N ASP A 508 -0.96 23.80 -26.03
CA ASP A 508 -0.66 23.29 -27.39
C ASP A 508 -0.01 24.34 -28.31
N SER A 509 0.32 23.95 -29.53
CA SER A 509 0.89 24.85 -30.55
C SER A 509 -0.06 25.97 -31.02
N ASN A 510 -1.32 25.96 -30.60
CA ASN A 510 -2.35 26.94 -30.95
C ASN A 510 -2.66 27.90 -29.79
N GLY A 511 -2.10 27.68 -28.60
CA GLY A 511 -2.39 28.46 -27.38
C GLY A 511 -3.54 27.94 -26.53
N ASN A 512 -4.06 26.74 -26.81
CA ASN A 512 -5.11 26.08 -26.04
C ASN A 512 -4.53 25.40 -24.80
N ILE A 513 -5.18 25.52 -23.63
CA ILE A 513 -4.70 24.92 -22.37
C ILE A 513 -5.50 23.67 -22.02
N TYR A 514 -4.80 22.59 -21.69
CA TYR A 514 -5.36 21.28 -21.39
C TYR A 514 -5.28 20.90 -19.91
N THR A 515 -6.26 20.12 -19.45
CA THR A 515 -6.30 19.53 -18.12
C THR A 515 -5.28 18.39 -17.95
N ILE A 516 -5.20 17.81 -16.75
CA ILE A 516 -4.33 16.65 -16.48
C ILE A 516 -4.85 15.39 -17.22
N ASP A 517 -6.17 15.25 -17.37
CA ASP A 517 -6.81 14.18 -18.16
C ASP A 517 -6.98 14.50 -19.66
N GLY A 518 -6.38 15.59 -20.16
CA GLY A 518 -6.32 15.90 -21.60
C GLY A 518 -7.58 16.50 -22.21
N LYS A 519 -8.51 17.01 -21.39
CA LYS A 519 -9.65 17.83 -21.83
C LYS A 519 -9.20 19.26 -22.10
N LEU A 520 -9.87 19.95 -23.02
CA LEU A 520 -9.64 21.37 -23.27
C LEU A 520 -10.22 22.20 -22.11
N TYR A 521 -9.35 22.78 -21.27
CA TYR A 521 -9.76 23.62 -20.14
C TYR A 521 -10.12 25.04 -20.60
N ARG A 522 -9.27 25.62 -21.45
CA ARG A 522 -9.34 27.01 -21.88
C ARG A 522 -8.90 27.16 -23.33
N ASP A 523 -9.65 27.94 -24.10
CA ASP A 523 -9.32 28.18 -25.50
C ASP A 523 -8.23 29.25 -25.69
N SER A 524 -7.70 29.35 -26.92
CA SER A 524 -6.70 30.34 -27.33
C SER A 524 -7.18 31.81 -27.27
N ASN A 525 -8.49 32.07 -27.14
CA ASN A 525 -9.04 33.40 -26.85
C ASN A 525 -8.96 33.74 -25.35
N GLY A 526 -8.64 32.77 -24.50
CA GLY A 526 -8.59 32.91 -23.05
C GLY A 526 -9.94 32.69 -22.36
N THR A 527 -10.87 31.95 -22.97
CA THR A 527 -12.18 31.58 -22.41
C THR A 527 -12.10 30.24 -21.69
N ASP A 528 -12.48 30.20 -20.41
CA ASP A 528 -12.59 28.93 -19.67
C ASP A 528 -13.82 28.16 -20.14
N LEU A 529 -13.66 26.85 -20.42
CA LEU A 529 -14.72 25.99 -20.98
C LEU A 529 -15.29 24.98 -19.97
N ILE A 530 -14.58 24.74 -18.86
CA ILE A 530 -14.97 23.75 -17.84
C ILE A 530 -15.29 24.44 -16.50
N TYR A 531 -14.37 25.26 -16.00
CA TYR A 531 -14.60 26.07 -14.80
C TYR A 531 -15.55 27.23 -15.12
N GLN A 532 -16.50 27.49 -14.21
CA GLN A 532 -17.41 28.65 -14.27
C GLN A 532 -17.27 29.44 -12.96
N ASP A 533 -17.01 30.74 -13.07
CA ASP A 533 -16.93 31.66 -11.92
C ASP A 533 -18.31 31.97 -11.31
N SER A 534 -19.36 31.82 -12.12
CA SER A 534 -20.73 32.15 -11.81
C SER A 534 -21.68 31.25 -12.59
N TRP A 535 -22.73 30.78 -11.92
CA TRP A 535 -23.68 29.81 -12.46
C TRP A 535 -25.07 30.00 -11.83
N ASN A 536 -26.06 29.20 -12.24
CA ASN A 536 -27.41 29.24 -11.69
C ASN A 536 -27.81 27.85 -11.19
N SER A 537 -28.51 27.78 -10.06
CA SER A 537 -29.22 26.56 -9.68
C SER A 537 -30.26 26.17 -10.74
N SER A 538 -30.78 24.94 -10.63
CA SER A 538 -32.00 24.53 -11.29
C SER A 538 -33.16 25.51 -11.08
N GLU A 539 -34.11 25.53 -12.03
CA GLU A 539 -35.38 26.24 -11.89
C GLU A 539 -36.33 25.44 -11.00
N PHE A 540 -36.71 25.99 -9.84
CA PHE A 540 -37.62 25.35 -8.89
C PHE A 540 -38.97 26.04 -8.82
N ARG A 541 -40.07 25.27 -8.76
CA ARG A 541 -41.45 25.80 -8.76
C ARG A 541 -42.36 24.99 -7.84
N ILE A 542 -43.23 25.65 -7.08
CA ILE A 542 -44.23 25.01 -6.21
C ILE A 542 -45.62 25.57 -6.55
N LYS A 543 -46.61 24.69 -6.74
CA LYS A 543 -48.01 25.08 -6.97
C LYS A 543 -48.67 25.44 -5.65
N VAL A 544 -49.08 26.68 -5.47
CA VAL A 544 -49.86 27.14 -4.31
C VAL A 544 -51.31 27.36 -4.72
N SER A 545 -52.24 26.97 -3.85
CA SER A 545 -53.67 27.27 -3.99
C SER A 545 -54.33 27.56 -2.65
N ASN A 546 -55.46 28.25 -2.71
CA ASN A 546 -56.29 28.61 -1.55
C ASN A 546 -57.34 27.54 -1.21
N THR A 547 -56.95 26.28 -1.37
CA THR A 547 -57.76 25.10 -1.11
C THR A 547 -57.01 24.17 -0.16
N SER A 548 -57.68 23.65 0.86
CA SER A 548 -57.04 22.83 1.91
C SER A 548 -56.49 21.50 1.39
N ASN A 549 -57.09 20.97 0.32
CA ASN A 549 -56.60 19.83 -0.44
C ASN A 549 -55.58 20.20 -1.54
N GLY A 550 -55.20 21.47 -1.66
CA GLY A 550 -54.22 21.94 -2.64
C GLY A 550 -54.65 21.81 -4.10
N ALA A 551 -55.93 21.53 -4.38
CA ALA A 551 -56.46 21.30 -5.72
C ALA A 551 -56.83 22.61 -6.44
N CYS A 552 -56.62 22.65 -7.75
CA CYS A 552 -56.96 23.80 -8.59
C CYS A 552 -58.24 23.57 -9.39
N ASN A 553 -59.06 24.60 -9.45
CA ASN A 553 -60.29 24.69 -10.23
C ASN A 553 -60.46 26.14 -10.77
N SER A 554 -61.58 26.42 -11.45
CA SER A 554 -61.85 27.72 -12.08
C SER A 554 -62.23 28.87 -11.11
N THR A 555 -62.37 28.61 -9.81
CA THR A 555 -62.69 29.63 -8.79
C THR A 555 -61.65 29.74 -7.66
N SER A 556 -60.70 28.81 -7.57
CA SER A 556 -59.57 28.86 -6.65
C SER A 556 -58.44 29.76 -7.15
N LEU A 557 -57.75 30.44 -6.23
CA LEU A 557 -56.43 31.02 -6.48
C LEU A 557 -55.45 29.90 -6.81
N CYS A 558 -54.77 29.98 -7.96
CA CYS A 558 -53.83 28.97 -8.43
C CYS A 558 -52.57 29.64 -9.01
N LYS A 559 -51.45 29.43 -8.33
CA LYS A 559 -50.22 30.18 -8.54
C LYS A 559 -49.01 29.25 -8.53
N TRP A 560 -48.06 29.50 -9.42
CA TRP A 560 -46.70 28.99 -9.30
C TRP A 560 -45.91 29.99 -8.48
N VAL A 561 -45.32 29.57 -7.37
CA VAL A 561 -44.35 30.36 -6.60
C VAL A 561 -42.96 29.78 -6.86
N GLY A 562 -41.97 30.65 -6.99
CA GLY A 562 -40.54 30.33 -7.13
C GLY A 562 -39.71 30.86 -5.94
N PRO A 563 -38.39 30.53 -5.89
CA PRO A 563 -37.46 31.13 -4.94
C PRO A 563 -37.52 32.66 -4.94
N GLY A 564 -37.42 33.28 -3.77
CA GLY A 564 -37.66 34.71 -3.58
C GLY A 564 -39.12 35.16 -3.73
N GLY A 565 -40.09 34.24 -3.68
CA GLY A 565 -41.51 34.56 -3.65
C GLY A 565 -42.07 35.07 -4.98
N ARG A 566 -41.36 34.89 -6.10
CA ARG A 566 -41.84 35.32 -7.42
C ARG A 566 -43.01 34.43 -7.85
N GLU A 567 -44.15 35.03 -8.20
CA GLU A 567 -45.36 34.31 -8.59
C GLU A 567 -45.76 34.47 -10.06
N THR A 568 -46.37 33.43 -10.63
CA THR A 568 -47.14 33.49 -11.89
C THR A 568 -48.43 32.69 -11.79
N ASN A 569 -49.39 32.93 -12.68
CA ASN A 569 -50.65 32.18 -12.70
C ASN A 569 -50.40 30.71 -13.12
N ALA A 570 -50.94 29.77 -12.35
CA ALA A 570 -50.93 28.36 -12.71
C ALA A 570 -52.19 27.99 -13.49
N ASN A 571 -52.06 27.11 -14.49
CA ASN A 571 -53.23 26.54 -15.13
C ASN A 571 -54.02 25.66 -14.13
N TYR A 572 -55.35 25.70 -14.21
CA TYR A 572 -56.24 24.89 -13.38
C TYR A 572 -56.65 23.58 -14.07
N ALA A 573 -56.57 23.50 -15.40
CA ALA A 573 -56.98 22.32 -16.17
C ALA A 573 -55.85 21.29 -16.35
N ASN A 574 -54.59 21.72 -16.23
CA ASN A 574 -53.40 20.88 -16.22
C ASN A 574 -52.29 21.57 -15.39
N ASN A 575 -51.13 20.95 -15.23
CA ASN A 575 -50.00 21.56 -14.51
C ASN A 575 -49.13 22.47 -15.40
N SER A 576 -49.59 22.90 -16.58
CA SER A 576 -48.78 23.75 -17.48
C SER A 576 -48.53 25.15 -16.90
N PHE A 577 -47.51 25.82 -17.45
CA PHE A 577 -47.19 27.21 -17.13
C PHE A 577 -46.66 27.96 -18.34
N THR A 578 -46.87 29.28 -18.37
CA THR A 578 -46.17 30.15 -19.31
C THR A 578 -44.72 30.29 -18.86
N GLN A 579 -43.76 30.05 -19.75
CA GLN A 579 -42.36 30.32 -19.46
C GLN A 579 -42.15 31.85 -19.35
N VAL A 580 -41.49 32.30 -18.28
CA VAL A 580 -41.16 33.72 -18.11
C VAL A 580 -40.04 34.07 -19.10
N ALA A 581 -40.22 35.17 -19.84
CA ALA A 581 -39.25 35.64 -20.82
C ALA A 581 -37.91 35.99 -20.16
N SER A 582 -36.79 35.76 -20.85
CA SER A 582 -35.46 36.16 -20.38
C SER A 582 -35.30 37.67 -20.47
N GLY A 583 -34.99 38.30 -19.33
CA GLY A 583 -34.77 39.75 -19.26
C GLY A 583 -34.81 40.30 -17.84
N ALA A 584 -33.63 40.67 -17.32
CA ALA A 584 -33.42 41.55 -16.17
C ALA A 584 -34.36 41.34 -14.95
N ASN A 585 -34.17 40.26 -14.17
CA ASN A 585 -34.78 40.12 -12.84
C ASN A 585 -34.06 39.06 -11.97
N ALA A 586 -33.02 39.46 -11.24
CA ALA A 586 -32.40 38.57 -10.25
C ALA A 586 -33.41 38.21 -9.13
N SER A 587 -33.44 37.00 -8.56
CA SER A 587 -32.52 35.86 -8.72
C SER A 587 -32.56 35.18 -10.11
N GLY A 588 -31.38 35.06 -10.74
CA GLY A 588 -31.18 34.34 -12.00
C GLY A 588 -31.83 34.95 -13.25
N THR A 589 -31.68 34.30 -14.40
CA THR A 589 -32.11 34.85 -15.72
C THR A 589 -33.64 34.91 -15.90
N LYS A 590 -34.41 34.29 -15.00
CA LYS A 590 -35.90 34.18 -15.10
C LYS A 590 -36.65 34.34 -13.77
N GLY A 591 -35.98 34.48 -12.62
CA GLY A 591 -36.66 34.55 -11.32
C GLY A 591 -37.11 33.20 -10.72
N TRP A 592 -36.56 32.06 -11.18
CA TRP A 592 -36.90 30.70 -10.69
C TRP A 592 -35.69 29.91 -10.18
N SER A 593 -34.49 30.48 -10.27
CA SER A 593 -33.21 29.89 -9.88
C SER A 593 -32.48 30.83 -8.92
N ILE A 594 -31.54 30.29 -8.14
CA ILE A 594 -30.63 31.07 -7.31
C ILE A 594 -29.32 31.26 -8.11
N PRO A 595 -28.86 32.50 -8.36
CA PRO A 595 -27.56 32.75 -8.95
C PRO A 595 -26.47 32.45 -7.92
N VAL A 596 -25.40 31.79 -8.34
CA VAL A 596 -24.28 31.37 -7.49
C VAL A 596 -23.01 31.97 -8.05
N TRP A 597 -22.19 32.55 -7.19
CA TRP A 597 -20.86 33.08 -7.54
C TRP A 597 -19.81 32.35 -6.70
N GLU A 598 -18.81 31.76 -7.34
CA GLU A 598 -17.64 31.22 -6.66
C GLU A 598 -16.83 32.37 -6.00
N ILE A 599 -15.88 32.04 -5.12
CA ILE A 599 -14.96 33.06 -4.58
C ILE A 599 -14.01 33.50 -5.70
N ALA A 600 -14.05 34.79 -6.05
CA ALA A 600 -13.28 35.34 -7.17
C ALA A 600 -11.77 35.19 -6.95
N LYS A 601 -11.03 34.91 -8.04
CA LYS A 601 -9.57 34.75 -8.07
C LYS A 601 -8.99 35.49 -9.27
N ASP A 602 -7.83 36.12 -9.14
CA ASP A 602 -7.18 36.78 -10.28
C ASP A 602 -6.60 35.76 -11.27
N ASN A 603 -6.85 36.01 -12.56
CA ASN A 603 -6.46 35.09 -13.61
C ASN A 603 -4.95 35.11 -13.91
N ALA A 604 -4.27 36.24 -13.69
CA ALA A 604 -2.86 36.39 -14.04
C ALA A 604 -1.92 36.04 -12.88
N ALA A 605 -2.27 36.42 -11.65
CA ALA A 605 -1.46 36.25 -10.45
C ALA A 605 -1.80 34.99 -9.64
N GLU A 606 -3.06 34.56 -9.58
CA GLU A 606 -3.48 33.45 -8.70
C GLU A 606 -3.76 32.15 -9.46
N ARG A 607 -4.53 32.20 -10.56
CA ARG A 607 -5.04 30.99 -11.23
C ARG A 607 -4.02 30.26 -12.12
N ALA A 608 -3.07 30.99 -12.72
CA ALA A 608 -2.19 30.50 -13.79
C ALA A 608 -0.82 29.97 -13.28
N LEU A 609 -0.82 28.71 -12.83
CA LEU A 609 0.28 28.08 -12.11
C LEU A 609 1.34 27.46 -13.05
N ASN A 610 2.46 26.99 -12.46
CA ASN A 610 3.63 26.53 -13.22
C ASN A 610 3.80 25.00 -13.28
N SER A 611 3.13 24.23 -12.42
CA SER A 611 3.22 22.77 -12.38
C SER A 611 1.90 22.11 -11.96
N ASP A 612 1.74 20.84 -12.28
CA ASP A 612 0.57 20.06 -11.85
C ASP A 612 0.52 19.86 -10.33
N GLU A 613 1.68 19.84 -9.66
CA GLU A 613 1.74 19.69 -8.19
C GLU A 613 1.02 20.87 -7.51
N GLU A 614 1.33 22.10 -7.94
CA GLU A 614 0.74 23.31 -7.36
C GLU A 614 -0.77 23.39 -7.64
N VAL A 615 -1.19 23.01 -8.84
CA VAL A 615 -2.61 22.90 -9.25
C VAL A 615 -3.37 21.91 -8.37
N ILE A 616 -2.80 20.74 -8.10
CA ILE A 616 -3.40 19.70 -7.27
C ILE A 616 -3.64 20.22 -5.84
N TYR A 617 -2.63 20.79 -5.18
CA TYR A 617 -2.79 21.25 -3.79
C TYR A 617 -3.72 22.48 -3.67
N LYS A 618 -3.65 23.45 -4.60
CA LYS A 618 -4.54 24.64 -4.58
C LYS A 618 -5.99 24.29 -4.92
N ASN A 619 -6.26 23.45 -5.93
CA ASN A 619 -7.62 22.96 -6.19
C ASN A 619 -8.17 22.10 -5.04
N PHE A 620 -7.32 21.41 -4.25
CA PHE A 620 -7.77 20.72 -3.04
C PHE A 620 -8.18 21.69 -1.92
N GLN A 621 -7.38 22.72 -1.60
CA GLN A 621 -7.78 23.71 -0.59
C GLN A 621 -9.04 24.48 -1.02
N TRP A 622 -9.17 24.76 -2.32
CA TRP A 622 -10.39 25.33 -2.87
C TRP A 622 -11.61 24.41 -2.66
N LEU A 623 -11.50 23.11 -2.94
CA LEU A 623 -12.57 22.13 -2.66
C LEU A 623 -12.90 22.00 -1.17
N LEU A 624 -11.89 22.06 -0.28
CA LEU A 624 -12.08 21.98 1.16
C LEU A 624 -12.74 23.23 1.75
N HIS A 625 -12.41 24.43 1.26
CA HIS A 625 -12.74 25.68 1.98
C HIS A 625 -13.45 26.77 1.16
N GLU A 626 -13.46 26.73 -0.18
CA GLU A 626 -13.92 27.88 -0.99
C GLU A 626 -15.01 27.56 -2.01
N LYS A 627 -15.00 26.36 -2.63
CA LYS A 627 -15.99 25.93 -3.62
C LYS A 627 -17.41 26.04 -3.08
N ARG A 628 -18.33 26.69 -3.80
CA ARG A 628 -19.75 26.72 -3.40
C ARG A 628 -20.36 25.32 -3.46
N MET A 629 -20.81 24.85 -2.29
CA MET A 629 -21.72 23.72 -2.14
C MET A 629 -23.12 24.29 -1.94
N VAL A 630 -24.05 23.97 -2.84
CA VAL A 630 -25.43 24.49 -2.81
C VAL A 630 -26.41 23.33 -2.84
N ALA A 631 -27.44 23.37 -1.99
CA ALA A 631 -28.58 22.46 -2.05
C ALA A 631 -29.89 23.24 -1.85
N VAL A 632 -30.93 22.86 -2.58
CA VAL A 632 -32.26 23.48 -2.49
C VAL A 632 -33.32 22.39 -2.38
N ILE A 633 -34.07 22.38 -1.27
CA ILE A 633 -35.17 21.44 -1.03
C ILE A 633 -36.50 22.21 -1.12
N PRO A 634 -37.22 22.13 -2.26
CA PRO A 634 -38.56 22.70 -2.41
C PRO A 634 -39.62 21.78 -1.78
N LEU A 635 -40.48 22.32 -0.91
CA LEU A 635 -41.50 21.58 -0.18
C LEU A 635 -42.85 22.30 -0.21
N ARG A 636 -43.90 21.60 -0.63
CA ARG A 636 -45.30 22.06 -0.48
C ARG A 636 -45.79 21.65 0.90
N ALA A 637 -45.92 22.63 1.80
CA ALA A 637 -46.27 22.38 3.19
C ALA A 637 -47.73 22.79 3.52
N SER A 638 -48.29 22.20 4.58
CA SER A 638 -49.70 22.39 4.97
C SER A 638 -49.80 22.46 6.49
N LEU A 639 -50.19 23.61 7.03
CA LEU A 639 -50.13 23.88 8.47
C LEU A 639 -51.40 23.37 9.22
N GLY A 640 -51.77 22.12 8.96
CA GLY A 640 -52.88 21.42 9.60
C GLY A 640 -54.25 21.65 8.94
N SER A 641 -55.29 21.05 9.53
CA SER A 641 -56.66 21.03 8.98
C SER A 641 -57.43 22.36 9.14
N GLY A 642 -56.95 23.28 9.97
CA GLY A 642 -57.52 24.61 10.15
C GLY A 642 -57.05 25.67 9.15
N VAL A 643 -56.06 25.35 8.30
CA VAL A 643 -55.44 26.29 7.36
C VAL A 643 -55.95 26.02 5.94
N PRO A 644 -56.63 26.98 5.28
CA PRO A 644 -57.33 26.72 4.02
C PRO A 644 -56.43 26.70 2.78
N TYR A 645 -55.11 26.76 2.92
CA TYR A 645 -54.13 26.86 1.82
C TYR A 645 -52.90 26.00 2.08
N LYS A 646 -52.10 25.77 1.02
CA LYS A 646 -50.73 25.24 1.10
C LYS A 646 -49.72 26.38 1.04
N MET A 647 -48.52 26.22 1.61
CA MET A 647 -47.41 27.17 1.46
C MET A 647 -46.29 26.60 0.59
N ALA A 648 -45.55 27.48 -0.10
CA ALA A 648 -44.34 27.15 -0.82
C ALA A 648 -43.12 27.41 0.09
N ALA A 649 -42.49 26.35 0.58
CA ALA A 649 -41.27 26.42 1.38
C ALA A 649 -40.04 26.04 0.53
N TYR A 650 -38.99 26.85 0.61
CA TYR A 650 -37.68 26.55 0.01
C TYR A 650 -36.62 26.56 1.10
N VAL A 651 -36.05 25.39 1.35
CA VAL A 651 -34.88 25.20 2.20
C VAL A 651 -33.65 25.36 1.33
N THR A 652 -32.87 26.42 1.53
CA THR A 652 -31.63 26.69 0.80
C THR A 652 -30.44 26.58 1.74
N LEU A 653 -29.50 25.71 1.39
CA LEU A 653 -28.19 25.55 2.05
C LEU A 653 -27.10 26.06 1.10
N ILE A 654 -26.21 26.92 1.59
CA ILE A 654 -25.01 27.36 0.87
C ILE A 654 -23.81 27.26 1.82
N ALA A 655 -22.73 26.64 1.36
CA ALA A 655 -21.50 26.48 2.12
C ALA A 655 -20.23 26.67 1.27
N ASN A 656 -19.16 27.10 1.92
CA ASN A 656 -17.86 27.35 1.31
C ASN A 656 -16.95 26.14 1.57
N GLY A 657 -16.76 25.34 0.52
CA GLY A 657 -16.09 24.06 0.54
C GLY A 657 -16.77 23.00 1.40
N LEU A 658 -16.15 21.84 1.48
CA LEU A 658 -16.60 20.73 2.34
C LEU A 658 -16.57 21.10 3.83
N THR A 659 -15.61 21.91 4.27
CA THR A 659 -15.52 22.36 5.68
C THR A 659 -16.69 23.24 6.10
N GLY A 660 -17.18 24.12 5.22
CA GLY A 660 -18.44 24.84 5.44
C GLY A 660 -19.64 23.91 5.50
N LEU A 661 -19.69 22.88 4.64
CA LEU A 661 -20.81 21.93 4.59
C LEU A 661 -20.92 21.08 5.87
N MET A 662 -19.80 20.66 6.47
CA MET A 662 -19.81 19.99 7.78
C MET A 662 -20.28 20.92 8.91
N ASN A 663 -19.99 22.22 8.80
CA ASN A 663 -20.34 23.25 9.78
C ASN A 663 -21.71 23.91 9.53
N ALA A 664 -22.51 23.37 8.60
CA ALA A 664 -23.81 23.91 8.22
C ALA A 664 -24.88 23.68 9.29
N VAL A 665 -25.15 24.71 10.09
CA VAL A 665 -26.15 24.74 11.16
C VAL A 665 -27.11 25.92 10.92
N PRO A 666 -28.44 25.76 11.10
CA PRO A 666 -29.39 26.87 10.97
C PRO A 666 -29.20 27.92 12.07
N ILE A 667 -28.96 29.18 11.67
CA ILE A 667 -28.94 30.33 12.58
C ILE A 667 -30.24 31.11 12.39
N LEU A 668 -31.12 30.98 13.39
CA LEU A 668 -32.47 31.53 13.35
C LEU A 668 -32.80 32.24 14.67
N GLN A 669 -33.32 33.46 14.57
CA GLN A 669 -33.88 34.21 15.70
C GLN A 669 -35.15 34.93 15.22
N ASP A 670 -36.19 34.93 16.06
CA ASP A 670 -37.37 35.77 15.88
C ASP A 670 -37.63 36.55 17.19
N GLY A 671 -38.19 37.74 17.04
CA GLY A 671 -38.30 38.73 18.12
C GLY A 671 -39.15 39.93 17.71
N SER A 672 -39.32 40.89 18.60
CA SER A 672 -40.20 42.04 18.35
C SER A 672 -39.55 43.14 17.50
N ASN A 673 -38.22 43.31 17.57
CA ASN A 673 -37.50 44.34 16.81
C ASN A 673 -36.91 43.77 15.51
N CYS A 674 -36.51 44.66 14.59
CA CYS A 674 -35.97 44.23 13.30
C CYS A 674 -34.55 43.63 13.40
N THR A 675 -33.79 44.01 14.43
CA THR A 675 -32.50 43.39 14.81
C THR A 675 -32.62 41.93 15.24
N ASP A 676 -33.80 41.53 15.70
CA ASP A 676 -34.03 40.26 16.40
C ASP A 676 -34.57 39.18 15.46
N LYS A 677 -34.54 39.44 14.15
CA LYS A 677 -35.19 38.66 13.08
C LYS A 677 -34.16 38.13 12.09
N ILE A 678 -33.47 37.08 12.50
CA ILE A 678 -32.30 36.51 11.83
C ILE A 678 -32.70 35.25 11.06
N ASN A 679 -32.37 35.22 9.76
CA ASN A 679 -32.51 34.09 8.84
C ASN A 679 -31.62 34.37 7.60
N GLY A 680 -31.02 33.34 6.98
CA GLY A 680 -30.18 33.52 5.81
C GLY A 680 -28.90 34.32 6.09
N ILE A 681 -28.32 34.10 7.28
CA ILE A 681 -27.08 34.74 7.72
C ILE A 681 -25.89 33.80 7.54
N TRP A 682 -24.76 34.35 7.09
CA TRP A 682 -23.47 33.67 7.01
C TRP A 682 -22.84 33.55 8.40
N ARG A 683 -22.49 32.32 8.81
CA ARG A 683 -22.06 31.96 10.17
C ARG A 683 -20.78 32.67 10.62
N LEU A 684 -19.82 32.90 9.72
CA LEU A 684 -18.54 33.54 10.03
C LEU A 684 -18.53 35.03 9.63
N LYS A 685 -19.07 35.37 8.45
CA LYS A 685 -19.11 36.76 7.97
C LYS A 685 -20.16 37.63 8.69
N ASN A 686 -21.15 37.00 9.32
CA ASN A 686 -22.25 37.66 10.04
C ASN A 686 -23.06 38.65 9.16
N THR A 687 -23.19 38.33 7.87
CA THR A 687 -23.93 39.10 6.85
C THR A 687 -25.09 38.30 6.28
N TYR A 688 -26.13 38.97 5.79
CA TYR A 688 -27.35 38.32 5.27
C TYR A 688 -27.34 38.15 3.74
N LEU A 689 -27.85 37.02 3.22
CA LEU A 689 -28.04 36.78 1.78
C LEU A 689 -29.07 37.72 1.13
N LYS A 690 -30.03 38.21 1.92
CA LYS A 690 -31.01 39.23 1.56
C LYS A 690 -31.15 40.21 2.74
N PRO A 691 -31.24 41.53 2.52
CA PRO A 691 -31.25 42.52 3.61
C PRO A 691 -32.44 42.35 4.58
N GLY A 692 -32.13 42.26 5.87
CA GLY A 692 -33.07 41.93 6.95
C GLY A 692 -34.18 42.97 7.18
N CYS A 693 -33.85 44.25 7.04
CA CYS A 693 -34.72 45.38 7.42
C CYS A 693 -34.98 46.32 6.24
N ALA A 694 -36.23 46.79 6.13
CA ALA A 694 -36.60 47.78 5.12
C ALA A 694 -35.95 49.14 5.45
N SER A 695 -35.23 49.70 4.48
CA SER A 695 -34.85 51.10 4.42
C SER A 695 -35.33 51.72 3.10
N SER A 696 -35.08 53.01 2.89
CA SER A 696 -35.35 53.68 1.61
C SER A 696 -34.42 53.23 0.47
N THR A 697 -33.35 52.49 0.77
CA THR A 697 -32.35 52.01 -0.20
C THR A 697 -32.20 50.48 -0.24
N GLN A 698 -32.70 49.76 0.76
CA GLN A 698 -32.67 48.30 0.84
C GLN A 698 -34.07 47.76 1.20
N PRO A 699 -34.79 47.13 0.26
CA PRO A 699 -36.10 46.53 0.51
C PRO A 699 -35.98 45.21 1.30
N ASN A 700 -36.97 44.91 2.15
CA ASN A 700 -36.92 43.81 3.13
C ASN A 700 -37.02 42.43 2.46
N PHE A 701 -36.18 41.47 2.86
CA PHE A 701 -36.17 40.08 2.37
C PHE A 701 -37.52 39.33 2.37
N ARG A 702 -38.47 39.76 3.21
CA ARG A 702 -39.84 39.24 3.32
C ARG A 702 -40.78 39.74 2.22
N GLN A 703 -40.33 40.68 1.39
CA GLN A 703 -41.06 41.14 0.21
C GLN A 703 -40.81 40.19 -0.97
N PRO A 704 -41.83 39.84 -1.77
CA PRO A 704 -41.62 39.08 -3.00
C PRO A 704 -40.69 39.78 -4.01
N GLY A 705 -39.88 39.00 -4.72
CA GLY A 705 -39.08 39.47 -5.86
C GLY A 705 -37.72 40.10 -5.53
N ILE A 706 -37.31 40.12 -4.26
CA ILE A 706 -36.04 40.73 -3.82
C ILE A 706 -34.84 39.99 -4.44
N PRO A 707 -33.91 40.69 -5.13
CA PRO A 707 -32.77 40.06 -5.76
C PRO A 707 -31.73 39.61 -4.75
N VAL A 708 -31.11 38.46 -5.01
CA VAL A 708 -29.82 38.09 -4.41
C VAL A 708 -28.71 38.73 -5.25
N LEU A 709 -27.75 39.37 -4.58
CA LEU A 709 -26.60 40.05 -5.21
C LEU A 709 -25.28 39.34 -4.83
N GLN A 710 -24.24 39.51 -5.65
CA GLN A 710 -22.93 38.91 -5.44
C GLN A 710 -22.28 39.38 -4.13
N GLU A 711 -22.46 40.65 -3.76
CA GLU A 711 -21.98 41.25 -2.50
C GLU A 711 -22.58 40.60 -1.24
N ASN A 712 -23.72 39.91 -1.38
CA ASN A 712 -24.40 39.22 -0.27
C ASN A 712 -23.81 37.83 0.04
N TYR A 713 -22.82 37.36 -0.73
CA TYR A 713 -22.12 36.10 -0.50
C TYR A 713 -20.92 36.27 0.46
N SER A 714 -20.59 35.21 1.19
CA SER A 714 -19.37 35.18 2.02
C SER A 714 -18.15 34.80 1.20
N ASP A 715 -17.09 35.58 1.36
CA ASP A 715 -15.74 35.40 0.85
C ASP A 715 -14.80 34.73 1.88
N ILE A 716 -15.32 34.43 3.08
CA ILE A 716 -14.58 33.73 4.14
C ILE A 716 -14.53 32.22 3.83
N PRO A 717 -13.34 31.59 3.77
CA PRO A 717 -13.24 30.17 3.49
C PRO A 717 -13.77 29.31 4.66
N GLY A 718 -14.58 28.30 4.39
CA GLY A 718 -15.23 27.44 5.40
C GLY A 718 -16.48 28.04 6.05
N ASP A 719 -16.95 29.21 5.60
CA ASP A 719 -18.23 29.78 6.03
C ASP A 719 -19.43 28.98 5.49
N SER A 720 -20.58 29.08 6.16
CA SER A 720 -21.81 28.44 5.73
C SER A 720 -23.04 29.22 6.18
N MET A 721 -24.17 28.92 5.55
CA MET A 721 -25.41 29.65 5.72
C MET A 721 -26.61 28.75 5.46
N PHE A 722 -27.63 28.96 6.27
CA PHE A 722 -28.93 28.33 6.12
C PHE A 722 -30.01 29.39 5.87
N TYR A 723 -30.83 29.20 4.85
CA TYR A 723 -31.93 30.10 4.50
C TYR A 723 -33.21 29.32 4.21
N LEU A 724 -34.22 29.44 5.09
CA LEU A 724 -35.58 28.97 4.80
C LEU A 724 -36.44 30.16 4.37
N GLU A 725 -37.10 30.07 3.22
CA GLU A 725 -38.16 31.00 2.84
C GLU A 725 -39.50 30.25 2.67
N ALA A 726 -40.56 30.80 3.27
CA ALA A 726 -41.90 30.21 3.24
C ALA A 726 -42.91 31.26 2.79
N TRP A 727 -43.65 30.96 1.71
CA TRP A 727 -44.51 31.91 1.00
C TRP A 727 -45.95 31.40 0.92
N ASP A 728 -46.91 32.25 1.32
CA ASP A 728 -48.35 31.95 1.36
C ASP A 728 -49.22 33.20 1.09
N TYR A 729 -50.55 33.06 1.09
CA TYR A 729 -51.51 34.12 0.73
C TYR A 729 -52.34 34.66 1.91
N GLY A 730 -51.75 34.69 3.11
CA GLY A 730 -52.44 35.14 4.32
C GLY A 730 -53.36 34.07 4.91
N THR A 731 -53.77 34.23 6.17
CA THR A 731 -54.67 33.30 6.88
C THR A 731 -56.01 33.03 6.18
N SER A 732 -56.47 33.96 5.33
CA SER A 732 -57.69 33.82 4.51
C SER A 732 -57.48 33.08 3.18
N GLY A 733 -56.24 32.80 2.77
CA GLY A 733 -55.91 32.27 1.44
C GLY A 733 -56.27 33.20 0.28
N SER A 734 -56.48 34.49 0.54
CA SER A 734 -57.03 35.45 -0.44
C SER A 734 -56.36 36.83 -0.40
N GLY A 735 -55.29 36.98 0.38
CA GLY A 735 -54.46 38.18 0.38
C GLY A 735 -53.45 38.21 -0.78
N SER A 736 -52.58 39.22 -0.76
CA SER A 736 -51.33 39.21 -1.52
C SER A 736 -50.38 38.12 -1.01
N LEU A 737 -49.43 37.66 -1.83
CA LEU A 737 -48.38 36.77 -1.35
C LEU A 737 -47.56 37.45 -0.24
N THR A 738 -47.39 36.75 0.88
CA THR A 738 -46.65 37.16 2.07
C THR A 738 -45.62 36.09 2.46
N PHE A 739 -44.50 36.54 3.01
CA PHE A 739 -43.56 35.66 3.71
C PHE A 739 -44.17 35.25 5.05
N ASN A 740 -44.54 33.97 5.17
CA ASN A 740 -45.08 33.30 6.36
C ASN A 740 -46.12 34.10 7.18
N SER A 741 -47.41 34.02 6.79
CA SER A 741 -48.49 34.75 7.48
C SER A 741 -48.93 34.17 8.83
N LEU A 742 -48.48 32.97 9.19
CA LEU A 742 -48.78 32.34 10.49
C LEU A 742 -47.73 32.61 11.58
N GLY A 743 -46.65 33.31 11.23
CA GLY A 743 -45.60 33.71 12.17
C GLY A 743 -44.37 32.80 12.12
N ASP A 744 -43.21 33.42 12.22
CA ASP A 744 -41.89 32.83 12.02
C ASP A 744 -41.64 31.62 12.92
N ALA A 745 -41.77 31.78 14.24
CA ALA A 745 -41.51 30.73 15.22
C ALA A 745 -42.21 29.39 14.93
N SER A 746 -43.45 29.41 14.43
CA SER A 746 -44.24 28.20 14.16
C SER A 746 -43.80 27.42 12.92
N VAL A 747 -43.28 28.10 11.89
CA VAL A 747 -42.76 27.42 10.69
C VAL A 747 -41.30 27.03 10.90
N TYR A 748 -40.47 27.89 11.49
CA TYR A 748 -39.08 27.55 11.78
C TYR A 748 -38.99 26.33 12.72
N SER A 749 -39.78 26.26 13.79
CA SER A 749 -39.71 25.14 14.75
C SER A 749 -40.05 23.76 14.19
N ILE A 750 -40.80 23.67 13.09
CA ILE A 750 -41.03 22.41 12.38
C ILE A 750 -39.76 21.93 11.69
N PHE A 751 -39.06 22.84 11.01
CA PHE A 751 -37.86 22.49 10.26
C PHE A 751 -36.60 22.46 11.13
N TYR A 752 -36.46 23.35 12.10
CA TYR A 752 -35.31 23.50 12.99
C TYR A 752 -35.79 23.96 14.39
N PRO A 753 -35.84 23.09 15.42
CA PRO A 753 -36.18 23.53 16.76
C PRO A 753 -35.05 24.39 17.37
N PRO A 754 -35.36 25.34 18.26
CA PRO A 754 -34.35 26.21 18.88
C PRO A 754 -33.41 25.48 19.87
N THR A 755 -33.61 24.19 20.10
CA THR A 755 -32.73 23.30 20.87
C THR A 755 -31.83 22.43 19.97
N SER A 756 -31.81 22.67 18.66
CA SER A 756 -30.94 21.93 17.74
C SER A 756 -29.47 22.36 17.90
N SER A 757 -28.61 21.40 18.23
CA SER A 757 -27.17 21.62 18.41
C SER A 757 -26.34 21.24 17.17
N TYR A 758 -26.95 20.59 16.16
CA TYR A 758 -26.22 19.87 15.12
C TYR A 758 -26.65 20.22 13.68
N GLY A 759 -25.79 19.88 12.74
CA GLY A 759 -25.88 20.32 11.34
C GLY A 759 -26.66 19.38 10.42
N VAL A 760 -26.71 19.79 9.15
CA VAL A 760 -27.33 19.01 8.05
C VAL A 760 -26.60 17.70 7.79
N ILE A 761 -25.29 17.65 8.08
CA ILE A 761 -24.47 16.43 8.06
C ILE A 761 -24.45 15.84 9.48
N PRO A 762 -24.65 14.51 9.63
CA PRO A 762 -24.55 13.83 10.93
C PRO A 762 -23.26 14.12 11.69
N GLN A 763 -23.38 14.42 12.99
CA GLN A 763 -22.26 14.87 13.82
C GLN A 763 -21.12 13.84 13.93
N SER A 764 -21.43 12.54 13.82
CA SER A 764 -20.45 11.44 13.70
C SER A 764 -19.46 11.63 12.55
N ILE A 765 -19.91 12.14 11.41
CA ILE A 765 -19.08 12.45 10.25
C ILE A 765 -18.44 13.83 10.42
N ALA A 766 -19.22 14.83 10.83
CA ALA A 766 -18.77 16.23 10.91
C ALA A 766 -17.64 16.44 11.94
N ALA A 767 -17.73 15.85 13.13
CA ALA A 767 -16.70 15.96 14.18
C ALA A 767 -15.35 15.38 13.74
N ASN A 768 -15.37 14.27 13.00
CA ASN A 768 -14.15 13.58 12.55
C ASN A 768 -13.60 14.13 11.21
N PHE A 769 -14.29 15.08 10.56
CA PHE A 769 -13.94 15.55 9.21
C PHE A 769 -12.58 16.25 9.09
N GLY A 770 -12.04 16.86 10.16
CA GLY A 770 -10.76 17.58 10.13
C GLY A 770 -9.58 16.75 9.58
N VAL A 771 -9.68 15.42 9.65
CA VAL A 771 -8.71 14.50 9.06
C VAL A 771 -8.59 14.63 7.52
N MET A 772 -9.64 15.11 6.84
CA MET A 772 -9.64 15.30 5.38
C MET A 772 -8.70 16.42 4.91
N GLU A 773 -8.40 17.41 5.76
CA GLU A 773 -7.37 18.41 5.47
C GLU A 773 -5.97 17.79 5.42
N ARG A 774 -5.75 16.77 6.28
CA ARG A 774 -4.48 16.04 6.44
C ARG A 774 -4.11 15.23 5.20
N LEU A 775 -5.06 14.96 4.30
CA LEU A 775 -4.80 14.42 2.96
C LEU A 775 -3.91 15.36 2.13
N SER A 776 -3.83 16.65 2.47
CA SER A 776 -3.10 17.65 1.69
C SER A 776 -1.99 18.37 2.45
N PHE A 777 -2.18 18.72 3.73
CA PHE A 777 -1.16 19.40 4.54
C PHE A 777 -1.10 18.83 5.97
N LEU A 778 0.11 18.67 6.49
CA LEU A 778 0.43 17.98 7.74
C LEU A 778 0.79 19.01 8.83
N THR A 779 -0.15 19.93 9.08
CA THR A 779 0.07 21.12 9.94
C THR A 779 -1.24 21.58 10.60
N ASP A 780 -1.25 21.80 11.91
CA ASP A 780 -2.46 22.15 12.69
C ASP A 780 -3.21 23.41 12.17
N SER A 781 -2.48 24.26 11.46
CA SER A 781 -2.99 25.45 10.80
C SER A 781 -3.80 25.12 9.54
N LYS A 782 -5.01 25.68 9.45
CA LYS A 782 -5.85 25.61 8.25
C LYS A 782 -5.14 26.27 7.06
N VAL A 783 -5.09 25.59 5.91
CA VAL A 783 -4.36 26.05 4.71
C VAL A 783 -5.35 26.55 3.65
N LEU A 784 -5.04 27.68 3.02
CA LEU A 784 -5.89 28.38 2.06
C LEU A 784 -5.20 28.48 0.69
N PRO A 785 -5.92 28.41 -0.45
CA PRO A 785 -5.31 28.35 -1.77
C PRO A 785 -4.69 29.67 -2.26
N SER A 786 -4.87 30.76 -1.51
CA SER A 786 -4.40 32.11 -1.85
C SER A 786 -4.31 32.99 -0.60
N GLY A 787 -3.24 33.79 -0.46
CA GLY A 787 -2.92 34.57 0.75
C GLY A 787 -3.81 35.78 1.09
N ALA A 788 -4.89 36.05 0.36
CA ALA A 788 -5.77 37.19 0.66
C ALA A 788 -6.48 37.09 2.03
N ASN A 789 -6.67 35.87 2.55
CA ASN A 789 -7.49 35.56 3.73
C ASN A 789 -6.67 35.12 4.97
N VAL A 790 -5.46 35.67 5.17
CA VAL A 790 -4.54 35.28 6.29
C VAL A 790 -5.14 35.32 7.70
N SER A 791 -6.21 36.09 7.93
CA SER A 791 -6.93 36.08 9.22
C SER A 791 -7.67 34.77 9.52
N TYR A 792 -7.77 33.85 8.56
CA TYR A 792 -8.52 32.59 8.65
C TYR A 792 -7.71 31.33 8.32
N GLY A 793 -6.39 31.46 8.08
CA GLY A 793 -5.49 30.36 7.73
C GLY A 793 -4.18 30.82 7.10
N VAL A 794 -3.24 29.90 6.87
CA VAL A 794 -1.96 30.15 6.16
C VAL A 794 -2.11 29.89 4.65
N SER A 795 -1.22 30.41 3.80
CA SER A 795 -1.27 30.11 2.37
C SER A 795 -0.66 28.74 2.02
N VAL A 796 -1.01 28.19 0.84
CA VAL A 796 -0.35 27.00 0.27
C VAL A 796 1.15 27.21 0.10
N GLU A 797 1.57 28.43 -0.20
CA GLU A 797 2.95 28.86 -0.36
C GLU A 797 3.72 28.80 0.97
N ASP A 798 3.13 29.30 2.07
CA ASP A 798 3.72 29.23 3.41
C ASP A 798 3.79 27.77 3.91
N ALA A 799 2.72 27.00 3.68
CA ALA A 799 2.60 25.61 4.12
C ALA A 799 3.31 24.60 3.20
N TRP A 800 3.94 25.05 2.10
CA TRP A 800 4.42 24.17 1.01
C TRP A 800 5.37 23.06 1.48
N GLY A 801 6.19 23.32 2.51
CA GLY A 801 7.11 22.34 3.10
C GLY A 801 6.43 21.21 3.89
N GLN A 802 5.16 21.37 4.28
CA GLN A 802 4.38 20.44 5.10
C GLN A 802 3.32 19.67 4.30
N ARG A 803 3.37 19.72 2.96
CA ARG A 803 2.38 19.07 2.08
C ARG A 803 2.47 17.55 2.10
N ASN A 804 1.32 16.88 2.20
CA ASN A 804 1.22 15.42 2.22
C ASN A 804 1.45 14.84 0.82
N LYS A 805 2.58 14.16 0.63
CA LYS A 805 3.01 13.58 -0.66
C LYS A 805 2.25 12.31 -1.09
N LEU A 806 1.31 11.83 -0.28
CA LEU A 806 0.40 10.74 -0.67
C LEU A 806 -0.80 11.22 -1.51
N LEU A 807 -1.12 12.53 -1.51
CA LEU A 807 -2.27 13.07 -2.27
C LEU A 807 -2.26 12.68 -3.76
N PRO A 808 -1.14 12.78 -4.51
CA PRO A 808 -1.10 12.38 -5.92
C PRO A 808 -1.34 10.88 -6.14
N LEU A 809 -0.94 10.04 -5.18
CA LEU A 809 -1.17 8.58 -5.25
C LEU A 809 -2.66 8.26 -5.03
N ILE A 810 -3.29 8.91 -4.04
CA ILE A 810 -4.73 8.83 -3.77
C ILE A 810 -5.53 9.34 -4.98
N LEU A 811 -5.05 10.38 -5.67
CA LEU A 811 -5.64 10.89 -6.91
C LEU A 811 -5.54 9.91 -8.08
N SER A 812 -4.39 9.26 -8.30
CA SER A 812 -4.28 8.22 -9.34
C SER A 812 -5.17 7.01 -9.05
N LEU A 813 -5.34 6.64 -7.78
CA LEU A 813 -6.28 5.60 -7.37
C LEU A 813 -7.72 6.04 -7.61
N ALA A 814 -8.10 7.25 -7.18
CA ALA A 814 -9.44 7.81 -7.37
C ALA A 814 -9.84 7.86 -8.85
N TRP A 815 -8.94 8.35 -9.72
CA TRP A 815 -9.12 8.33 -11.17
C TRP A 815 -9.33 6.90 -11.69
N THR A 816 -8.46 5.96 -11.31
CA THR A 816 -8.50 4.58 -11.82
C THR A 816 -9.74 3.80 -11.37
N LEU A 817 -10.24 4.06 -10.16
CA LEU A 817 -11.51 3.48 -9.69
C LEU A 817 -12.72 4.11 -10.40
N ASP A 818 -12.72 5.44 -10.61
CA ASP A 818 -13.79 6.16 -11.30
C ASP A 818 -13.91 5.77 -12.78
N ASP A 819 -12.78 5.57 -13.48
CA ASP A 819 -12.74 5.05 -14.87
C ASP A 819 -13.16 3.57 -14.99
N GLN A 820 -13.27 2.83 -13.88
CA GLN A 820 -13.72 1.43 -13.86
C GLN A 820 -15.06 1.23 -13.12
N ALA A 821 -15.72 2.32 -12.76
CA ALA A 821 -17.05 2.32 -12.14
C ALA A 821 -18.15 2.39 -13.22
N SER A 822 -19.26 1.70 -12.99
CA SER A 822 -20.39 1.71 -13.93
C SER A 822 -21.73 1.57 -13.22
N ALA A 823 -22.49 2.65 -13.18
CA ALA A 823 -23.86 2.67 -12.66
C ALA A 823 -24.80 1.74 -13.47
N SER A 824 -24.62 1.68 -14.80
CA SER A 824 -25.45 0.86 -15.70
C SER A 824 -25.19 -0.65 -15.59
N LEU A 825 -23.97 -1.06 -15.22
CA LEU A 825 -23.61 -2.46 -14.96
C LEU A 825 -23.64 -2.81 -13.45
N ASN A 826 -24.01 -1.86 -12.58
CA ASN A 826 -23.92 -1.95 -11.13
C ASN A 826 -22.53 -2.41 -10.63
N LYS A 827 -21.48 -1.74 -11.11
CA LYS A 827 -20.07 -2.01 -10.79
C LYS A 827 -19.47 -0.87 -9.98
N ASN A 828 -19.02 -1.20 -8.78
CA ASN A 828 -18.50 -0.25 -7.80
C ASN A 828 -17.12 -0.69 -7.29
N PRO A 829 -16.03 -0.29 -7.97
CA PRO A 829 -14.67 -0.65 -7.56
C PRO A 829 -14.21 0.06 -6.28
N PHE A 830 -14.89 1.14 -5.85
CA PHE A 830 -14.59 1.78 -4.56
C PHE A 830 -14.84 0.86 -3.35
N GLN A 831 -15.66 -0.20 -3.50
CA GLN A 831 -15.83 -1.24 -2.47
C GLN A 831 -14.53 -1.99 -2.14
N ILE A 832 -13.54 -1.97 -3.03
CA ILE A 832 -12.20 -2.51 -2.75
C ILE A 832 -11.51 -1.67 -1.65
N LEU A 833 -11.61 -0.33 -1.75
CA LEU A 833 -11.02 0.58 -0.77
C LEU A 833 -11.76 0.53 0.57
N THR A 834 -13.09 0.54 0.57
CA THR A 834 -13.89 0.54 1.81
C THR A 834 -13.88 -0.82 2.51
N GLY A 835 -13.82 -1.92 1.76
CA GLY A 835 -13.60 -3.26 2.31
C GLY A 835 -12.25 -3.41 3.01
N LEU A 836 -11.19 -2.84 2.42
CA LEU A 836 -9.86 -2.80 3.04
C LEU A 836 -9.84 -1.90 4.29
N SER A 837 -10.43 -0.70 4.23
CA SER A 837 -10.50 0.18 5.41
C SER A 837 -11.31 -0.45 6.54
N ALA A 838 -12.40 -1.17 6.23
CA ALA A 838 -13.22 -1.87 7.20
C ALA A 838 -12.44 -2.97 7.96
N ALA A 839 -11.62 -3.77 7.26
CA ALA A 839 -10.74 -4.75 7.90
C ALA A 839 -9.70 -4.06 8.82
N LEU A 840 -9.13 -2.93 8.39
CA LEU A 840 -8.16 -2.14 9.16
C LEU A 840 -8.78 -1.27 10.27
N THR A 841 -10.11 -1.17 10.34
CA THR A 841 -10.85 -0.38 11.35
C THR A 841 -11.24 -1.21 12.59
N ARG A 842 -11.26 -2.55 12.48
CA ARG A 842 -11.53 -3.45 13.61
C ARG A 842 -10.55 -3.19 14.79
N PRO A 843 -11.00 -3.26 16.05
CA PRO A 843 -12.32 -3.65 16.57
C PRO A 843 -13.39 -2.54 16.55
N LEU A 844 -13.12 -1.36 15.98
CA LEU A 844 -14.07 -0.24 16.03
C LEU A 844 -15.30 -0.46 15.13
N LEU A 845 -15.21 -1.31 14.10
CA LEU A 845 -16.38 -1.72 13.31
C LEU A 845 -17.10 -2.88 14.01
N ALA A 846 -18.38 -2.69 14.35
CA ALA A 846 -19.19 -3.66 15.08
C ALA A 846 -20.67 -3.64 14.64
N ARG A 847 -21.40 -4.72 14.95
CA ARG A 847 -22.87 -4.79 14.77
C ARG A 847 -23.57 -4.67 16.12
N ILE A 848 -24.41 -3.64 16.27
CA ILE A 848 -25.11 -3.32 17.53
C ILE A 848 -26.63 -3.33 17.37
N THR A 849 -27.32 -3.40 18.49
CA THR A 849 -28.75 -3.03 18.56
C THR A 849 -28.88 -1.52 18.71
N ASP A 850 -29.54 -0.86 17.77
CA ASP A 850 -29.81 0.58 17.83
C ASP A 850 -30.84 0.90 18.91
N THR A 851 -30.41 1.43 20.05
CA THR A 851 -31.29 1.83 21.15
C THR A 851 -31.85 3.26 21.01
N GLU A 852 -31.56 3.97 19.92
CA GLU A 852 -31.94 5.37 19.78
C GLU A 852 -33.46 5.56 19.66
N THR A 853 -33.96 6.69 20.15
CA THR A 853 -35.41 6.97 20.17
C THR A 853 -35.96 7.00 18.74
N GLY A 854 -36.82 6.04 18.43
CA GLY A 854 -37.36 5.87 17.07
C GLY A 854 -36.46 5.10 16.11
N SER A 855 -35.57 4.23 16.61
CA SER A 855 -34.91 3.19 15.82
C SER A 855 -35.88 2.04 15.47
N GLY A 856 -36.63 1.57 16.46
CA GLY A 856 -37.33 0.28 16.42
C GLY A 856 -36.49 -0.92 16.88
N ASN A 857 -35.39 -0.69 17.60
CA ASN A 857 -34.44 -1.70 18.12
C ASN A 857 -33.89 -2.62 17.02
N ARG A 858 -33.51 -2.04 15.87
CA ARG A 858 -32.94 -2.77 14.73
C ARG A 858 -31.46 -3.09 14.98
N GLN A 859 -30.94 -4.11 14.30
CA GLN A 859 -29.49 -4.31 14.22
C GLN A 859 -28.90 -3.38 13.16
N ILE A 860 -27.85 -2.64 13.49
CA ILE A 860 -27.12 -1.72 12.61
C ILE A 860 -25.61 -1.94 12.72
N ASP A 861 -24.89 -1.54 11.68
CA ASP A 861 -23.42 -1.55 11.68
C ASP A 861 -22.90 -0.15 11.99
N VAL A 862 -21.94 -0.03 12.92
CA VAL A 862 -21.39 1.25 13.38
C VAL A 862 -19.87 1.22 13.50
N VAL A 863 -19.24 2.39 13.39
CA VAL A 863 -17.88 2.62 13.89
C VAL A 863 -17.97 3.25 15.28
N LYS A 864 -17.34 2.61 16.27
CA LYS A 864 -17.45 2.92 17.69
C LYS A 864 -16.82 4.27 18.07
N ILE A 865 -17.54 5.01 18.91
CA ILE A 865 -17.20 6.34 19.41
C ILE A 865 -16.89 6.32 20.91
N ILE A 866 -16.37 7.42 21.46
CA ILE A 866 -15.84 7.46 22.84
C ILE A 866 -16.83 6.96 23.89
N ASN A 867 -18.10 7.41 23.83
CA ASN A 867 -19.15 7.00 24.78
C ASN A 867 -19.94 5.78 24.27
N SER A 868 -21.27 5.85 24.20
CA SER A 868 -22.13 4.71 23.84
C SER A 868 -22.11 4.44 22.33
N ASP A 869 -22.02 3.17 21.93
CA ASP A 869 -22.11 2.78 20.52
C ASP A 869 -23.47 3.16 19.89
N SER A 870 -24.54 3.19 20.68
CA SER A 870 -25.85 3.64 20.22
C SER A 870 -25.97 5.15 20.05
N ALA A 871 -25.08 5.95 20.65
CA ALA A 871 -25.09 7.40 20.50
C ALA A 871 -24.59 7.87 19.12
N VAL A 872 -24.05 6.98 18.29
CA VAL A 872 -23.58 7.24 16.91
C VAL A 872 -24.66 7.90 16.02
N ARG A 873 -25.95 7.69 16.34
CA ARG A 873 -27.11 8.27 15.65
C ARG A 873 -27.83 9.38 16.42
N SER A 874 -27.49 9.61 17.70
CA SER A 874 -28.29 10.50 18.54
C SER A 874 -28.14 11.96 18.13
N ASN A 875 -29.14 12.78 18.49
CA ASN A 875 -29.06 14.24 18.43
C ASN A 875 -28.96 14.88 19.83
N SER A 876 -28.75 14.06 20.88
CA SER A 876 -28.68 14.49 22.28
C SER A 876 -27.31 14.34 22.96
N ALA A 877 -26.46 13.42 22.49
CA ALA A 877 -25.07 13.29 22.92
C ALA A 877 -24.26 14.52 22.48
N GLY A 878 -23.25 14.93 23.26
CA GLY A 878 -22.42 16.13 23.08
C GLY A 878 -21.36 16.02 21.96
N PRO A 879 -20.80 17.15 21.46
CA PRO A 879 -19.92 17.15 20.29
C PRO A 879 -18.68 16.27 20.42
N ASP A 880 -18.08 16.21 21.62
CA ASP A 880 -16.87 15.43 21.89
C ASP A 880 -17.14 13.92 22.01
N GLU A 881 -18.40 13.50 22.14
CA GLU A 881 -18.77 12.08 22.26
C GLU A 881 -18.63 11.33 20.93
N TYR A 882 -18.69 12.05 19.80
CA TYR A 882 -18.70 11.51 18.44
C TYR A 882 -17.31 11.20 17.86
N TYR A 883 -16.21 11.55 18.55
CA TYR A 883 -14.88 11.15 18.12
C TYR A 883 -14.70 9.62 18.23
N PHE A 884 -13.84 9.05 17.40
CA PHE A 884 -13.56 7.61 17.41
C PHE A 884 -13.01 7.12 18.76
N ARG A 885 -13.43 5.92 19.18
CA ARG A 885 -13.03 5.33 20.47
C ARG A 885 -11.53 4.97 20.50
N TYR A 886 -10.87 5.28 21.62
CA TYR A 886 -9.49 4.81 21.91
C TYR A 886 -9.32 4.12 23.28
N LEU A 887 -10.29 4.26 24.19
CA LEU A 887 -10.45 3.47 25.42
C LEU A 887 -11.86 2.88 25.47
N ASP A 888 -12.01 1.69 26.04
CA ASP A 888 -13.30 1.12 26.39
C ASP A 888 -13.96 1.92 27.54
N PRO A 889 -15.21 2.38 27.42
CA PRO A 889 -15.83 3.28 28.40
C PRO A 889 -16.17 2.61 29.76
N ILE A 890 -16.07 1.29 29.88
CA ILE A 890 -16.39 0.54 31.11
C ILE A 890 -15.10 0.13 31.84
N THR A 891 -14.19 -0.53 31.13
CA THR A 891 -12.94 -1.09 31.67
C THR A 891 -11.75 -0.14 31.59
N ASN A 892 -11.86 0.95 30.81
CA ASN A 892 -10.76 1.87 30.46
C ASN A 892 -9.57 1.17 29.77
N LYS A 893 -9.78 -0.02 29.17
CA LYS A 893 -8.75 -0.73 28.39
C LYS A 893 -8.54 -0.08 27.01
N PRO A 894 -7.30 -0.06 26.47
CA PRO A 894 -7.00 0.58 25.20
C PRO A 894 -7.55 -0.17 23.99
N VAL A 895 -8.10 0.59 23.04
CA VAL A 895 -8.64 0.08 21.76
C VAL A 895 -7.63 0.29 20.64
N ARG A 896 -7.32 -0.78 19.90
CA ARG A 896 -6.15 -0.87 19.01
C ARG A 896 -6.50 -1.53 17.68
N SER A 897 -6.49 -0.71 16.63
CA SER A 897 -6.52 -1.18 15.24
C SER A 897 -5.21 -1.89 14.86
N PRO A 898 -5.18 -2.68 13.77
CA PRO A 898 -3.94 -3.25 13.24
C PRO A 898 -2.93 -2.15 12.88
N LEU A 899 -3.42 -1.03 12.35
CA LEU A 899 -2.60 0.15 12.05
C LEU A 899 -1.98 0.76 13.31
N SER A 900 -2.68 0.78 14.45
CA SER A 900 -2.09 1.25 15.71
C SER A 900 -0.95 0.36 16.19
N ILE A 901 -1.05 -0.95 16.02
CA ILE A 901 -0.01 -1.92 16.44
C ILE A 901 1.20 -1.85 15.50
N LEU A 902 0.95 -1.62 14.20
CA LEU A 902 2.02 -1.42 13.22
C LEU A 902 2.69 -0.05 13.36
N ALA A 903 2.00 0.98 13.86
CA ALA A 903 2.52 2.33 14.05
C ALA A 903 3.29 2.53 15.39
N GLU A 904 2.86 1.89 16.47
CA GLU A 904 3.40 2.09 17.82
C GLU A 904 3.24 0.86 18.74
N ASN A 905 4.12 0.70 19.72
CA ASN A 905 3.99 -0.31 20.78
C ASN A 905 2.86 0.05 21.75
N ASP A 906 2.74 1.33 22.09
CA ASP A 906 1.76 1.87 23.01
C ASP A 906 1.18 3.17 22.43
N ARG A 907 -0.03 3.55 22.87
CA ARG A 907 -0.69 4.77 22.37
C ARG A 907 0.19 6.01 22.61
N ARG A 908 0.42 6.78 21.54
CA ARG A 908 1.30 7.96 21.45
C ARG A 908 2.82 7.68 21.46
N TYR A 909 3.32 6.46 21.31
CA TYR A 909 4.78 6.18 21.37
C TYR A 909 5.53 6.19 20.01
N GLN A 910 4.83 6.04 18.88
CA GLN A 910 5.40 6.12 17.53
C GLN A 910 6.67 5.26 17.32
N ASP A 911 6.63 4.05 17.85
CA ASP A 911 7.76 3.13 17.97
C ASP A 911 7.48 1.74 17.37
N GLY A 912 6.55 1.66 16.41
CA GLY A 912 6.20 0.45 15.67
C GLY A 912 6.95 0.29 14.34
N LEU A 913 6.65 -0.80 13.62
CA LEU A 913 7.30 -1.16 12.36
C LEU A 913 7.15 -0.09 11.26
N LEU A 914 5.97 0.54 11.15
CA LEU A 914 5.74 1.62 10.18
C LEU A 914 6.59 2.86 10.48
N ASN A 915 6.92 3.13 11.75
CA ASN A 915 7.83 4.23 12.09
C ASN A 915 9.23 3.97 11.53
N LEU A 916 9.76 2.74 11.66
CA LEU A 916 11.05 2.34 11.06
C LEU A 916 11.04 2.50 9.53
N MET A 917 9.98 2.03 8.86
CA MET A 917 9.85 2.14 7.40
C MET A 917 9.78 3.60 6.94
N SER A 918 8.99 4.44 7.63
CA SER A 918 8.83 5.88 7.35
C SER A 918 10.09 6.74 7.57
N ARG A 919 11.18 6.16 8.09
CA ARG A 919 12.51 6.77 8.27
C ARG A 919 13.49 6.39 7.15
N THR A 920 12.97 6.00 5.99
CA THR A 920 13.74 5.63 4.79
C THR A 920 13.12 6.27 3.54
N ASP A 921 13.60 5.91 2.34
CA ASP A 921 13.04 6.34 1.06
C ASP A 921 12.22 5.23 0.37
N LEU A 922 11.75 4.23 1.12
CA LEU A 922 11.11 3.02 0.58
C LEU A 922 9.87 3.33 -0.27
N LEU A 923 8.92 4.09 0.28
CA LEU A 923 7.69 4.49 -0.40
C LEU A 923 7.96 5.49 -1.51
N SER A 924 8.90 6.42 -1.31
CA SER A 924 9.33 7.37 -2.34
C SER A 924 9.92 6.64 -3.54
N THR A 925 10.76 5.62 -3.32
CA THR A 925 11.33 4.77 -4.37
C THR A 925 10.25 3.95 -5.07
N PHE A 926 9.29 3.39 -4.32
CA PHE A 926 8.17 2.62 -4.88
C PHE A 926 7.28 3.48 -5.78
N VAL A 927 6.94 4.69 -5.33
CA VAL A 927 6.11 5.65 -6.09
C VAL A 927 6.84 6.14 -7.35
N GLN A 928 8.16 6.36 -7.29
CA GLN A 928 8.97 6.64 -8.48
C GLN A 928 8.98 5.45 -9.44
N MET A 929 9.16 4.21 -8.97
CA MET A 929 9.11 3.01 -9.81
C MET A 929 7.74 2.86 -10.49
N LEU A 930 6.65 3.11 -9.76
CA LEU A 930 5.29 3.10 -10.30
C LEU A 930 5.11 4.14 -11.41
N ALA A 931 5.62 5.37 -11.22
CA ALA A 931 5.62 6.40 -12.26
C ALA A 931 6.40 5.99 -13.50
N GLU A 932 7.62 5.45 -13.32
CA GLU A 932 8.47 5.00 -14.42
C GLU A 932 7.87 3.79 -15.18
N MET A 933 7.14 2.89 -14.50
CA MET A 933 6.43 1.79 -15.15
C MET A 933 5.15 2.24 -15.88
N GLY A 934 4.54 3.35 -15.45
CA GLY A 934 3.35 3.92 -16.10
C GLY A 934 3.62 4.68 -17.40
N LYS A 935 4.89 4.95 -17.72
CA LYS A 935 5.29 5.72 -18.91
C LYS A 935 5.04 4.96 -20.22
N PRO A 936 4.56 5.62 -21.30
CA PRO A 936 4.30 4.98 -22.59
C PRO A 936 5.49 4.22 -23.16
N GLU A 937 6.71 4.73 -22.93
CA GLU A 937 7.97 4.15 -23.42
C GLU A 937 8.28 2.77 -22.80
N ARG A 938 7.67 2.43 -21.65
CA ARG A 938 7.90 1.16 -20.93
C ARG A 938 6.69 0.21 -20.93
N ALA A 939 5.67 0.51 -21.76
CA ALA A 939 4.38 -0.17 -21.70
C ALA A 939 4.41 -1.69 -21.98
N SER A 940 5.37 -2.20 -22.76
CA SER A 940 5.52 -3.64 -23.04
C SER A 940 5.94 -4.43 -21.80
N GLY A 941 7.10 -4.10 -21.23
CA GLY A 941 7.62 -4.78 -20.04
C GLY A 941 6.77 -4.52 -18.79
N ALA A 942 6.18 -3.33 -18.66
CA ALA A 942 5.25 -3.02 -17.57
C ALA A 942 3.97 -3.87 -17.65
N LEU A 943 3.36 -4.02 -18.84
CA LEU A 943 2.19 -4.89 -19.03
C LEU A 943 2.52 -6.34 -18.67
N LEU A 944 3.63 -6.90 -19.16
CA LEU A 944 4.06 -8.26 -18.82
C LEU A 944 4.27 -8.43 -17.30
N THR A 945 4.94 -7.47 -16.65
CA THR A 945 5.21 -7.49 -15.21
C THR A 945 3.91 -7.46 -14.39
N PHE A 946 3.03 -6.49 -14.63
CA PHE A 946 1.77 -6.36 -13.89
C PHE A 946 0.80 -7.51 -14.18
N GLN A 947 0.73 -7.99 -15.42
CA GLN A 947 -0.11 -9.14 -15.77
C GLN A 947 0.37 -10.41 -15.04
N SER A 948 1.69 -10.62 -14.98
CA SER A 948 2.28 -11.77 -14.30
C SER A 948 2.07 -11.73 -12.78
N ILE A 949 2.21 -10.57 -12.15
CA ILE A 949 1.87 -10.37 -10.74
C ILE A 949 0.39 -10.66 -10.49
N ALA A 950 -0.50 -10.17 -11.36
CA ALA A 950 -1.95 -10.38 -11.25
C ALA A 950 -2.35 -11.86 -11.35
N ASP A 951 -1.73 -12.63 -12.25
CA ASP A 951 -2.03 -14.05 -12.43
C ASP A 951 -1.40 -14.92 -11.34
N LEU A 952 -0.19 -14.58 -10.84
CA LEU A 952 0.42 -15.26 -9.68
C LEU A 952 -0.41 -15.04 -8.40
N LEU A 953 -0.85 -13.81 -8.14
CA LEU A 953 -1.79 -13.50 -7.06
C LEU A 953 -3.14 -14.20 -7.27
N GLY A 954 -3.51 -14.50 -8.52
CA GLY A 954 -4.69 -15.28 -8.88
C GLY A 954 -4.65 -16.73 -8.42
N GLU A 955 -3.46 -17.34 -8.28
CA GLU A 955 -3.27 -18.71 -7.77
C GLU A 955 -3.19 -18.80 -6.24
N VAL A 956 -3.18 -17.64 -5.55
CA VAL A 956 -3.37 -17.54 -4.10
C VAL A 956 -4.87 -17.42 -3.80
N LYS A 957 -5.41 -18.43 -3.12
CA LYS A 957 -6.83 -18.65 -2.87
C LYS A 957 -7.18 -18.57 -1.39
N LEU A 958 -8.44 -18.21 -1.13
CA LEU A 958 -9.07 -18.32 0.19
C LEU A 958 -9.86 -19.63 0.30
N ALA A 959 -10.16 -20.11 1.51
CA ALA A 959 -10.81 -21.43 1.67
C ALA A 959 -12.21 -21.47 1.05
N ASN A 960 -12.93 -20.34 1.05
CA ASN A 960 -14.23 -20.19 0.39
C ASN A 960 -14.18 -20.28 -1.16
N GLU A 961 -12.98 -20.21 -1.77
CA GLU A 961 -12.77 -20.44 -3.21
C GLU A 961 -12.51 -21.92 -3.53
N SER A 962 -12.50 -22.81 -2.52
CA SER A 962 -12.21 -24.25 -2.64
C SER A 962 -10.87 -24.55 -3.33
N PRO A 963 -9.73 -24.15 -2.74
CA PRO A 963 -8.40 -24.33 -3.33
C PRO A 963 -8.11 -25.80 -3.70
N THR A 964 -7.63 -26.00 -4.92
CA THR A 964 -7.08 -27.31 -5.32
C THR A 964 -5.74 -27.57 -4.63
N ALA A 965 -5.29 -28.84 -4.56
CA ALA A 965 -4.02 -29.20 -3.92
C ALA A 965 -2.79 -28.44 -4.51
N ILE A 966 -2.85 -28.07 -5.79
CA ILE A 966 -1.80 -27.31 -6.50
C ILE A 966 -1.93 -25.77 -6.34
N GLN A 967 -2.92 -25.28 -5.60
CA GLN A 967 -3.14 -23.86 -5.33
C GLN A 967 -2.77 -23.48 -3.89
N TYR A 968 -2.34 -22.24 -3.69
CA TYR A 968 -1.91 -21.77 -2.39
C TYR A 968 -3.14 -21.38 -1.55
N ASN A 969 -3.31 -22.01 -0.39
CA ASN A 969 -4.38 -21.68 0.56
C ASN A 969 -3.84 -20.72 1.61
N LEU A 970 -4.11 -19.42 1.45
CA LEU A 970 -3.61 -18.40 2.37
C LEU A 970 -4.23 -18.51 3.77
N GLU A 971 -5.51 -18.89 3.83
CA GLU A 971 -6.31 -18.92 5.07
C GLU A 971 -5.81 -20.02 6.02
N ALA A 972 -5.39 -21.17 5.49
CA ALA A 972 -4.75 -22.24 6.28
C ALA A 972 -3.40 -21.78 6.85
N TYR A 973 -2.51 -21.23 6.01
CA TYR A 973 -1.20 -20.73 6.43
C TYR A 973 -1.30 -19.61 7.48
N LEU A 974 -2.24 -18.68 7.31
CA LEU A 974 -2.50 -17.65 8.32
C LEU A 974 -3.01 -18.24 9.65
N GLY A 975 -3.77 -19.35 9.61
CA GLY A 975 -4.16 -20.11 10.79
C GLY A 975 -2.99 -20.78 11.51
N GLU A 976 -2.04 -21.34 10.77
CA GLU A 976 -0.80 -21.91 11.33
C GLU A 976 0.08 -20.80 11.96
N VAL A 977 0.21 -19.65 11.28
CA VAL A 977 0.91 -18.47 11.82
C VAL A 977 0.20 -17.90 13.06
N ARG A 978 -1.13 -17.88 13.12
CA ARG A 978 -1.91 -17.53 14.32
C ARG A 978 -1.57 -18.46 15.49
N ASP A 979 -1.56 -19.76 15.27
CA ASP A 979 -1.35 -20.74 16.35
C ASP A 979 0.10 -20.70 16.87
N MET A 980 1.08 -20.47 15.99
CA MET A 980 2.45 -20.14 16.42
C MET A 980 2.52 -18.82 17.20
N LEU A 981 1.85 -17.77 16.71
CA LEU A 981 1.82 -16.44 17.32
C LEU A 981 1.22 -16.45 18.74
N ALA A 982 0.14 -17.20 18.96
CA ALA A 982 -0.49 -17.32 20.29
C ALA A 982 0.44 -17.99 21.30
N VAL A 983 1.19 -19.02 20.90
CA VAL A 983 2.08 -19.78 21.79
C VAL A 983 3.44 -19.09 22.00
N PHE A 984 3.90 -18.24 21.08
CA PHE A 984 5.28 -17.72 21.10
C PHE A 984 5.59 -16.80 22.30
N PRO A 985 4.72 -15.84 22.72
CA PRO A 985 4.96 -15.05 23.94
C PRO A 985 4.75 -15.86 25.23
N ASP A 986 3.66 -16.61 25.32
CA ASP A 986 3.28 -17.39 26.52
C ASP A 986 4.32 -18.46 26.92
N SER A 987 5.12 -18.93 25.96
CA SER A 987 6.20 -19.89 26.18
C SER A 987 7.52 -19.27 26.66
N ARG A 988 7.57 -17.96 26.96
CA ARG A 988 8.80 -17.21 27.30
C ARG A 988 8.66 -16.32 28.52
N VAL A 989 9.79 -15.89 29.09
CA VAL A 989 9.81 -14.86 30.15
C VAL A 989 9.20 -13.55 29.62
N SER A 990 8.32 -12.90 30.39
CA SER A 990 7.62 -11.65 30.02
C SER A 990 8.52 -10.42 29.81
N ASN A 991 9.81 -10.53 30.14
CA ASN A 991 10.81 -9.51 29.83
C ASN A 991 11.36 -9.72 28.42
N ILE A 992 10.98 -8.87 27.46
CA ILE A 992 11.47 -8.91 26.07
C ILE A 992 13.00 -8.75 25.93
N TYR A 993 13.69 -8.29 26.97
CA TYR A 993 15.16 -8.20 26.99
C TYR A 993 15.84 -9.48 27.52
N ASP A 994 15.09 -10.53 27.82
CA ASP A 994 15.63 -11.85 28.16
C ASP A 994 16.19 -12.57 26.90
N PRO A 995 17.32 -13.31 27.01
CA PRO A 995 17.89 -14.07 25.89
C PRO A 995 16.95 -15.05 25.18
N GLU A 996 15.88 -15.54 25.81
CA GLU A 996 14.86 -16.38 25.15
C GLU A 996 14.19 -15.69 23.93
N TRP A 997 14.18 -14.36 23.93
CA TRP A 997 13.63 -13.55 22.84
C TRP A 997 14.64 -13.28 21.71
N ASP A 998 15.92 -13.58 21.88
CA ASP A 998 16.95 -13.15 20.93
C ASP A 998 16.89 -13.93 19.60
N ARG A 999 16.21 -15.10 19.55
CA ARG A 999 15.82 -15.73 18.27
C ARG A 999 15.10 -14.75 17.34
N LEU A 1000 14.21 -13.91 17.89
CA LEU A 1000 13.43 -12.94 17.13
C LEU A 1000 14.24 -11.66 16.82
N GLY A 1001 15.06 -11.19 17.77
CA GLY A 1001 15.98 -10.06 17.52
C GLY A 1001 16.99 -10.36 16.40
N ASN A 1002 17.51 -11.58 16.34
CA ASN A 1002 18.43 -12.02 15.29
C ASN A 1002 17.84 -11.94 13.88
N TRP A 1003 16.50 -12.01 13.69
CA TRP A 1003 15.89 -11.79 12.38
C TRP A 1003 15.96 -10.31 11.95
N ALA A 1004 15.67 -9.36 12.85
CA ALA A 1004 15.82 -7.94 12.58
C ALA A 1004 17.29 -7.58 12.24
N VAL A 1005 18.25 -8.18 12.96
CA VAL A 1005 19.68 -8.08 12.69
C VAL A 1005 20.05 -8.61 11.30
N ARG A 1006 19.56 -9.79 10.91
CA ARG A 1006 19.85 -10.39 9.58
C ARG A 1006 19.26 -9.58 8.43
N ILE A 1007 18.02 -9.09 8.56
CA ILE A 1007 17.38 -8.25 7.52
C ILE A 1007 18.17 -6.95 7.33
N ARG A 1008 18.62 -6.33 8.43
CA ARG A 1008 19.54 -5.19 8.38
C ARG A 1008 20.86 -5.56 7.69
N ASP A 1009 21.54 -6.60 8.19
CA ASP A 1009 22.93 -6.88 7.81
C ASP A 1009 23.08 -7.49 6.41
N TYR A 1010 22.04 -8.10 5.84
CA TYR A 1010 22.06 -8.59 4.45
C TYR A 1010 21.55 -7.56 3.43
N PHE A 1011 20.73 -6.58 3.81
CA PHE A 1011 20.12 -5.63 2.86
C PHE A 1011 20.52 -4.16 3.05
N ASP A 1012 21.16 -3.74 4.14
CA ASP A 1012 21.75 -2.39 4.23
C ASP A 1012 23.05 -2.38 3.37
N PRO A 1013 23.20 -1.50 2.35
CA PRO A 1013 24.40 -1.44 1.51
C PRO A 1013 25.70 -1.10 2.26
N SER A 1014 25.61 -0.59 3.49
CA SER A 1014 26.75 -0.26 4.34
C SER A 1014 27.08 -1.32 5.39
N SER A 1015 26.32 -2.43 5.44
CA SER A 1015 26.72 -3.63 6.16
C SER A 1015 27.87 -4.33 5.44
N VAL A 1016 28.84 -4.84 6.19
CA VAL A 1016 29.95 -5.64 5.61
C VAL A 1016 29.44 -6.98 5.04
N TYR A 1017 28.31 -7.48 5.55
CA TYR A 1017 27.63 -8.71 5.12
C TYR A 1017 26.57 -8.48 4.04
N SER A 1018 26.50 -7.29 3.45
CA SER A 1018 25.44 -6.92 2.50
C SER A 1018 25.47 -7.79 1.23
N LEU A 1019 24.31 -8.30 0.85
CA LEU A 1019 24.08 -9.00 -0.42
C LEU A 1019 23.73 -8.03 -1.56
N ILE A 1020 23.51 -6.74 -1.27
CA ILE A 1020 23.15 -5.73 -2.28
C ILE A 1020 24.14 -5.68 -3.45
N PRO A 1021 25.49 -5.67 -3.26
CA PRO A 1021 26.43 -5.66 -4.38
C PRO A 1021 26.35 -6.93 -5.24
N THR A 1022 26.08 -8.09 -4.62
CA THR A 1022 25.90 -9.38 -5.31
C THR A 1022 24.63 -9.37 -6.16
N ILE A 1023 23.52 -8.84 -5.64
CA ILE A 1023 22.25 -8.72 -6.37
C ILE A 1023 22.38 -7.71 -7.52
N ASP A 1024 23.01 -6.54 -7.28
CA ASP A 1024 23.24 -5.51 -8.30
C ASP A 1024 24.11 -6.02 -9.45
N PHE A 1025 25.22 -6.71 -9.12
CA PHE A 1025 26.06 -7.38 -10.10
C PHE A 1025 25.31 -8.46 -10.88
N SER A 1026 24.47 -9.26 -10.22
CA SER A 1026 23.65 -10.30 -10.86
C SER A 1026 22.69 -9.69 -11.88
N MET A 1027 22.05 -8.57 -11.53
CA MET A 1027 21.15 -7.86 -12.45
C MET A 1027 21.89 -7.23 -13.62
N ASP A 1028 23.04 -6.57 -13.40
CA ASP A 1028 23.86 -6.06 -14.50
C ASP A 1028 24.35 -7.18 -15.43
N MET A 1029 24.73 -8.34 -14.90
CA MET A 1029 25.14 -9.50 -15.69
C MET A 1029 24.01 -10.03 -16.58
N ILE A 1030 22.76 -10.04 -16.09
CA ILE A 1030 21.57 -10.46 -16.85
C ILE A 1030 21.18 -9.39 -17.90
N ILE A 1031 21.26 -8.11 -17.56
CA ILE A 1031 20.98 -6.98 -18.47
C ILE A 1031 22.01 -6.93 -19.61
N ASP A 1032 23.29 -7.13 -19.29
CA ASP A 1032 24.38 -7.15 -20.28
C ASP A 1032 24.31 -8.43 -21.17
N ASN A 1033 23.69 -9.52 -20.68
CA ASN A 1033 23.56 -10.79 -21.39
C ASN A 1033 22.10 -11.28 -21.46
N VAL A 1034 21.20 -10.50 -22.07
CA VAL A 1034 19.76 -10.79 -22.12
C VAL A 1034 19.46 -12.24 -22.59
N PRO A 1035 18.72 -13.04 -21.80
CA PRO A 1035 18.26 -14.37 -22.20
C PRO A 1035 17.05 -14.27 -23.14
N THR A 1036 16.92 -15.23 -24.06
CA THR A 1036 15.73 -15.32 -24.94
C THR A 1036 14.52 -15.90 -24.21
N THR A 1037 13.30 -15.69 -24.74
CA THR A 1037 12.05 -16.24 -24.18
C THR A 1037 12.08 -17.76 -23.99
N ALA A 1038 12.70 -18.49 -24.93
CA ALA A 1038 12.91 -19.93 -24.80
C ALA A 1038 13.84 -20.27 -23.62
N GLN A 1039 14.95 -19.54 -23.50
CA GLN A 1039 15.90 -19.69 -22.40
C GLN A 1039 15.26 -19.37 -21.04
N LEU A 1040 14.41 -18.35 -20.93
CA LEU A 1040 13.68 -18.05 -19.70
C LEU A 1040 12.78 -19.22 -19.23
N SER A 1041 12.05 -19.86 -20.16
CA SER A 1041 11.30 -21.08 -19.83
C SER A 1041 12.23 -22.22 -19.40
N SER A 1042 13.40 -22.35 -20.02
CA SER A 1042 14.41 -23.36 -19.64
C SER A 1042 15.09 -23.08 -18.30
N ILE A 1043 15.24 -21.82 -17.87
CA ILE A 1043 15.68 -21.49 -16.50
C ILE A 1043 14.69 -22.08 -15.49
N LEU A 1044 13.39 -21.97 -15.76
CA LEU A 1044 12.35 -22.52 -14.87
C LEU A 1044 12.29 -24.05 -14.91
N ASP A 1045 12.46 -24.69 -16.06
CA ASP A 1045 12.60 -26.16 -16.13
C ASP A 1045 13.82 -26.68 -15.35
N LEU A 1046 14.95 -25.96 -15.37
CA LEU A 1046 16.16 -26.30 -14.62
C LEU A 1046 15.98 -26.07 -13.11
N LEU A 1047 15.40 -24.93 -12.71
CA LEU A 1047 15.10 -24.67 -11.29
C LEU A 1047 14.08 -25.66 -10.73
N GLY A 1048 13.08 -26.03 -11.54
CA GLY A 1048 12.10 -27.07 -11.20
C GLY A 1048 12.72 -28.46 -11.06
N SER A 1049 13.66 -28.83 -11.95
CA SER A 1049 14.31 -30.15 -11.89
C SER A 1049 15.17 -30.35 -10.65
N ILE A 1050 15.71 -29.29 -10.05
CA ILE A 1050 16.52 -29.37 -8.82
C ILE A 1050 15.69 -29.92 -7.64
N LEU A 1051 14.40 -29.56 -7.55
CA LEU A 1051 13.52 -29.87 -6.41
C LEU A 1051 12.98 -31.31 -6.42
N ARG A 1052 13.10 -32.02 -7.55
CA ARG A 1052 12.56 -33.38 -7.72
C ARG A 1052 13.63 -34.35 -8.20
N ASP A 1053 13.55 -35.59 -7.74
CA ASP A 1053 14.30 -36.67 -8.38
C ASP A 1053 13.74 -36.95 -9.78
N GLY A 1054 14.56 -36.81 -10.81
CA GLY A 1054 14.22 -37.09 -12.20
C GLY A 1054 13.88 -38.55 -12.49
N SER A 1055 14.23 -39.50 -11.61
CA SER A 1055 13.92 -40.93 -11.80
C SER A 1055 12.52 -41.33 -11.29
N THR A 1056 12.04 -40.68 -10.22
CA THR A 1056 10.72 -40.94 -9.60
C THR A 1056 9.69 -39.83 -9.81
N ASN A 1057 10.11 -38.63 -10.23
CA ASN A 1057 9.32 -37.40 -10.24
C ASN A 1057 8.71 -37.05 -8.87
N THR A 1058 9.41 -37.40 -7.79
CA THR A 1058 9.03 -37.05 -6.41
C THR A 1058 10.00 -36.04 -5.80
N GLN A 1059 9.49 -35.20 -4.91
CA GLN A 1059 10.26 -34.22 -4.15
C GLN A 1059 10.93 -34.91 -2.95
N ASP A 1060 12.23 -34.69 -2.76
CA ASP A 1060 13.05 -35.40 -1.76
C ASP A 1060 13.80 -34.47 -0.79
N TYR A 1061 13.54 -33.16 -0.86
CA TYR A 1061 14.12 -32.13 0.01
C TYR A 1061 15.66 -32.16 0.03
N LEU A 1062 16.26 -32.31 -1.16
CA LEU A 1062 17.70 -32.43 -1.34
C LEU A 1062 18.44 -31.16 -0.88
N ILE A 1063 17.86 -29.97 -1.09
CA ILE A 1063 18.45 -28.70 -0.64
C ILE A 1063 18.39 -28.62 0.88
N THR A 1064 17.22 -28.85 1.49
CA THR A 1064 17.05 -28.90 2.95
C THR A 1064 18.05 -29.85 3.59
N THR A 1065 18.28 -31.03 3.00
CA THR A 1065 19.19 -32.03 3.57
C THR A 1065 20.66 -31.62 3.44
N LEU A 1066 21.05 -30.96 2.33
CA LEU A 1066 22.38 -30.36 2.16
C LEU A 1066 22.65 -29.21 3.15
N LEU A 1067 21.62 -28.43 3.51
CA LEU A 1067 21.76 -27.32 4.47
C LEU A 1067 21.70 -27.80 5.92
N SER A 1068 20.67 -28.56 6.29
CA SER A 1068 20.37 -28.91 7.69
C SER A 1068 21.19 -30.06 8.27
N VAL A 1069 21.58 -31.04 7.44
CA VAL A 1069 22.43 -32.15 7.86
C VAL A 1069 23.88 -31.83 7.54
N ASP A 1070 24.20 -31.75 6.24
CA ASP A 1070 25.59 -31.68 5.81
C ASP A 1070 26.21 -30.35 6.24
N THR A 1071 25.74 -29.21 5.73
CA THR A 1071 26.36 -27.89 6.04
C THR A 1071 26.47 -27.62 7.54
N ALA A 1072 25.58 -28.18 8.35
CA ALA A 1072 25.66 -28.17 9.81
C ALA A 1072 26.81 -29.03 10.39
N ASP A 1073 26.87 -30.34 10.09
CA ASP A 1073 27.98 -31.23 10.48
C ASP A 1073 29.35 -30.66 10.05
N LEU A 1074 29.34 -29.97 8.92
CA LEU A 1074 30.48 -29.32 8.32
C LEU A 1074 30.93 -28.05 9.02
N ALA A 1075 30.01 -27.25 9.57
CA ALA A 1075 30.33 -26.17 10.48
C ALA A 1075 30.91 -26.74 11.78
N SER A 1076 30.28 -27.78 12.34
CA SER A 1076 30.70 -28.45 13.58
C SER A 1076 32.15 -28.97 13.52
N VAL A 1077 32.50 -29.78 12.50
CA VAL A 1077 33.89 -30.31 12.36
C VAL A 1077 34.90 -29.20 12.02
N SER A 1078 34.47 -28.09 11.41
CA SER A 1078 35.37 -26.95 11.13
C SER A 1078 35.56 -26.01 12.33
N ALA A 1079 34.66 -26.05 13.32
CA ALA A 1079 34.61 -25.08 14.41
C ALA A 1079 35.92 -24.91 15.20
N PRO A 1080 36.67 -25.98 15.58
CA PRO A 1080 37.87 -25.85 16.40
C PRO A 1080 38.98 -24.96 15.82
N ASN A 1081 39.02 -24.78 14.49
CA ASN A 1081 39.93 -23.84 13.82
C ASN A 1081 39.15 -22.90 12.87
N ALA A 1082 37.94 -22.48 13.26
CA ALA A 1082 37.07 -21.64 12.42
C ALA A 1082 37.74 -20.32 12.00
N ARG A 1083 38.43 -19.64 12.93
CA ARG A 1083 39.20 -18.41 12.63
C ARG A 1083 40.22 -18.65 11.51
N SER A 1084 40.86 -19.80 11.54
CA SER A 1084 41.90 -20.24 10.62
C SER A 1084 41.35 -20.53 9.21
N VAL A 1085 40.15 -21.10 9.13
CA VAL A 1085 39.40 -21.23 7.87
C VAL A 1085 39.10 -19.84 7.28
N VAL A 1086 38.55 -18.92 8.09
CA VAL A 1086 38.19 -17.56 7.63
C VAL A 1086 39.41 -16.74 7.20
N GLY A 1087 40.51 -16.78 7.97
CA GLY A 1087 41.73 -16.02 7.71
C GLY A 1087 42.43 -16.40 6.41
N VAL A 1088 42.46 -17.70 6.07
CA VAL A 1088 43.04 -18.14 4.80
C VAL A 1088 42.05 -17.97 3.64
N LEU A 1089 40.73 -18.08 3.85
CA LEU A 1089 39.74 -17.70 2.83
C LEU A 1089 39.89 -16.23 2.44
N MET A 1090 40.03 -15.32 3.42
CA MET A 1090 40.35 -13.90 3.21
C MET A 1090 41.61 -13.70 2.34
N GLY A 1091 42.66 -14.49 2.58
CA GLY A 1091 43.90 -14.45 1.77
C GLY A 1091 43.75 -15.00 0.35
N ILE A 1092 42.96 -16.07 0.17
CA ILE A 1092 42.69 -16.70 -1.14
C ILE A 1092 41.86 -15.79 -2.05
N VAL A 1093 40.77 -15.21 -1.54
CA VAL A 1093 39.82 -14.42 -2.37
C VAL A 1093 40.24 -12.95 -2.54
N LYS A 1094 41.36 -12.52 -1.96
CA LYS A 1094 41.84 -11.14 -2.04
C LYS A 1094 42.09 -10.74 -3.49
N SER A 1095 41.59 -9.56 -3.88
CA SER A 1095 41.81 -9.02 -5.23
C SER A 1095 43.31 -8.89 -5.55
N GLY A 1096 43.74 -9.55 -6.63
CA GLY A 1096 45.13 -9.61 -7.08
C GLY A 1096 45.91 -10.86 -6.64
N GLU A 1097 45.35 -11.69 -5.76
CA GLU A 1097 45.98 -12.94 -5.31
C GLU A 1097 45.40 -14.19 -6.01
N PHE A 1098 45.61 -15.38 -5.44
CA PHE A 1098 45.35 -16.69 -6.06
C PHE A 1098 44.00 -16.79 -6.79
N TYR A 1099 42.88 -16.43 -6.15
CA TYR A 1099 41.58 -16.57 -6.80
C TYR A 1099 41.41 -15.62 -8.00
N SER A 1100 41.96 -14.41 -7.92
CA SER A 1100 41.88 -13.43 -9.01
C SER A 1100 42.76 -13.81 -10.20
N TYR A 1101 43.87 -14.52 -9.96
CA TYR A 1101 44.70 -15.11 -11.01
C TYR A 1101 43.95 -16.24 -11.74
N LEU A 1102 43.31 -17.15 -11.01
CA LEU A 1102 42.54 -18.24 -11.62
C LEU A 1102 41.33 -17.72 -12.42
N GLU A 1103 40.65 -16.68 -11.93
CA GLU A 1103 39.52 -16.05 -12.63
C GLU A 1103 39.93 -15.29 -13.92
N ALA A 1104 41.21 -14.95 -14.09
CA ALA A 1104 41.75 -14.26 -15.28
C ALA A 1104 42.44 -15.21 -16.29
N ASP A 1105 43.20 -16.19 -15.79
CA ASP A 1105 44.14 -16.99 -16.58
C ASP A 1105 43.73 -18.46 -16.78
N MET A 1106 42.67 -18.95 -16.10
CA MET A 1106 42.14 -20.29 -16.34
C MET A 1106 41.19 -20.28 -17.56
N LYS A 1107 41.45 -21.13 -18.56
CA LYS A 1107 40.78 -21.12 -19.88
C LYS A 1107 40.60 -22.55 -20.39
N THR A 1108 39.49 -22.85 -21.08
CA THR A 1108 39.29 -24.20 -21.67
C THR A 1108 38.50 -24.16 -22.98
N PRO A 1109 38.94 -24.89 -24.03
CA PRO A 1109 38.26 -25.01 -25.32
C PRO A 1109 37.02 -25.93 -25.28
N TYR A 1110 36.71 -26.49 -24.11
CA TYR A 1110 35.55 -27.35 -23.89
C TYR A 1110 34.31 -26.52 -23.48
N SER A 1111 33.12 -27.04 -23.80
CA SER A 1111 31.85 -26.42 -23.43
C SER A 1111 31.46 -26.74 -21.98
N ILE A 1112 30.56 -25.92 -21.41
CA ILE A 1112 30.00 -26.11 -20.08
C ILE A 1112 29.35 -27.50 -19.92
N LYS A 1113 28.69 -28.03 -20.97
CA LYS A 1113 28.12 -29.39 -20.94
C LYS A 1113 29.18 -30.49 -20.84
N ALA A 1114 30.34 -30.34 -21.50
CA ALA A 1114 31.45 -31.29 -21.35
C ALA A 1114 32.03 -31.24 -19.92
N ILE A 1115 32.22 -30.02 -19.39
CA ILE A 1115 32.70 -29.77 -18.02
C ILE A 1115 31.75 -30.39 -16.98
N PHE A 1116 30.44 -30.24 -17.14
CA PHE A 1116 29.43 -30.87 -16.28
C PHE A 1116 29.50 -32.41 -16.35
N SER A 1117 29.63 -32.97 -17.55
CA SER A 1117 29.72 -34.42 -17.75
C SER A 1117 30.95 -35.03 -17.07
N ASP A 1118 32.13 -34.45 -17.28
CA ASP A 1118 33.36 -34.91 -16.62
C ASP A 1118 33.32 -34.69 -15.10
N THR A 1119 32.70 -33.60 -14.63
CA THR A 1119 32.51 -33.35 -13.18
C THR A 1119 31.58 -34.40 -12.56
N LYS A 1120 30.48 -34.76 -13.23
CA LYS A 1120 29.57 -35.86 -12.81
C LYS A 1120 30.32 -37.20 -12.75
N ARG A 1121 31.15 -37.51 -13.76
CA ARG A 1121 32.00 -38.73 -13.79
C ARG A 1121 33.02 -38.74 -12.65
N LEU A 1122 33.68 -37.61 -12.39
CA LEU A 1122 34.68 -37.47 -11.32
C LEU A 1122 34.05 -37.68 -9.93
N LEU A 1123 32.91 -37.04 -9.67
CA LEU A 1123 32.18 -37.16 -8.40
C LEU A 1123 31.80 -38.60 -8.04
N MET A 1124 31.41 -39.41 -9.04
CA MET A 1124 31.05 -40.82 -8.86
C MET A 1124 32.22 -41.79 -9.08
N SER A 1125 33.44 -41.27 -9.27
CA SER A 1125 34.62 -42.09 -9.49
C SER A 1125 34.98 -42.93 -8.26
N LYS A 1126 35.57 -44.11 -8.49
CA LYS A 1126 36.01 -45.01 -7.42
C LYS A 1126 37.02 -44.37 -6.48
N MET A 1127 37.85 -43.43 -6.97
CA MET A 1127 38.85 -42.72 -6.16
C MET A 1127 38.23 -41.73 -5.16
N ILE A 1128 37.05 -41.18 -5.44
CA ILE A 1128 36.32 -40.29 -4.51
C ILE A 1128 35.40 -41.11 -3.60
N GLN A 1129 34.61 -42.04 -4.17
CA GLN A 1129 33.54 -42.72 -3.42
C GLN A 1129 33.98 -43.98 -2.67
N THR A 1130 35.21 -44.47 -2.84
CA THR A 1130 35.71 -45.59 -2.04
C THR A 1130 35.74 -45.23 -0.55
N THR A 1131 35.13 -46.08 0.27
CA THR A 1131 35.12 -45.98 1.75
C THR A 1131 36.41 -46.47 2.40
N LYS A 1132 37.34 -47.05 1.62
CA LYS A 1132 38.62 -47.53 2.13
C LYS A 1132 39.52 -46.39 2.61
N GLU A 1133 40.35 -46.73 3.58
CA GLU A 1133 41.41 -45.88 4.16
C GLU A 1133 42.77 -46.38 3.64
N ASP A 1134 42.93 -46.34 2.31
CA ASP A 1134 44.14 -46.76 1.61
C ASP A 1134 44.44 -45.83 0.42
N ASN A 1135 45.55 -46.08 -0.28
CA ASN A 1135 46.02 -45.26 -1.40
C ASN A 1135 45.11 -45.31 -2.65
N THR A 1136 44.00 -46.09 -2.64
CA THR A 1136 42.96 -46.00 -3.68
C THR A 1136 41.97 -44.85 -3.43
N SER A 1137 42.04 -44.21 -2.25
CA SER A 1137 41.09 -43.20 -1.78
C SER A 1137 41.69 -41.80 -1.80
N LEU A 1138 41.38 -41.03 -2.85
CA LEU A 1138 41.80 -39.63 -2.98
C LEU A 1138 41.29 -38.76 -1.81
N ILE A 1139 40.13 -39.12 -1.23
CA ILE A 1139 39.63 -38.44 -0.02
C ILE A 1139 40.56 -38.70 1.17
N TYR A 1140 40.95 -39.95 1.41
CA TYR A 1140 41.83 -40.32 2.53
C TYR A 1140 43.26 -39.79 2.34
N THR A 1141 43.91 -40.08 1.21
CA THR A 1141 45.30 -39.68 0.94
C THR A 1141 45.50 -38.17 1.07
N ALA A 1142 44.64 -37.37 0.43
CA ALA A 1142 44.72 -35.91 0.56
C ALA A 1142 44.25 -35.38 1.95
N GLY A 1143 43.63 -36.22 2.79
CA GLY A 1143 43.38 -35.92 4.20
C GLY A 1143 44.64 -36.10 5.05
N VAL A 1144 45.30 -37.26 4.93
CA VAL A 1144 46.58 -37.56 5.61
C VAL A 1144 47.65 -36.53 5.22
N LEU A 1145 47.77 -36.22 3.93
CA LEU A 1145 48.70 -35.24 3.39
C LEU A 1145 48.52 -33.85 4.03
N MET A 1146 47.29 -33.37 4.18
CA MET A 1146 47.00 -32.08 4.82
C MET A 1146 47.41 -32.06 6.30
N GLY A 1147 47.32 -33.20 6.99
CA GLY A 1147 47.89 -33.36 8.34
C GLY A 1147 49.41 -33.28 8.36
N ILE A 1148 50.10 -33.94 7.42
CA ILE A 1148 51.57 -33.87 7.27
C ILE A 1148 52.02 -32.42 7.02
N PHE A 1149 51.30 -31.66 6.18
CA PHE A 1149 51.55 -30.23 5.95
C PHE A 1149 51.28 -29.35 7.16
N ALA A 1150 50.25 -29.66 7.95
CA ALA A 1150 49.99 -28.93 9.19
C ALA A 1150 51.16 -29.07 10.18
N ASP A 1151 51.65 -30.29 10.39
CA ASP A 1151 52.79 -30.54 11.28
C ASP A 1151 54.06 -29.84 10.80
N LEU A 1152 54.35 -29.91 9.49
CA LEU A 1152 55.49 -29.24 8.86
C LEU A 1152 55.44 -27.71 9.08
N THR A 1153 54.27 -27.11 8.87
CA THR A 1153 54.07 -25.66 9.05
C THR A 1153 54.01 -25.26 10.53
N GLU A 1154 53.75 -26.19 11.45
CA GLU A 1154 53.81 -25.94 12.88
C GLU A 1154 55.25 -26.00 13.40
N THR A 1155 55.94 -27.13 13.22
CA THR A 1155 57.29 -27.36 13.78
C THR A 1155 58.41 -26.70 12.98
N GLY A 1156 58.15 -26.34 11.72
CA GLY A 1156 59.12 -25.80 10.77
C GLY A 1156 60.16 -26.82 10.27
N LYS A 1157 60.21 -28.01 10.87
CA LYS A 1157 61.07 -29.14 10.50
C LYS A 1157 60.38 -30.45 10.88
N LYS A 1158 60.27 -31.37 9.93
CA LYS A 1158 59.85 -32.77 10.17
C LYS A 1158 60.81 -33.65 9.38
N GLU A 1159 61.39 -34.64 10.06
CA GLU A 1159 62.17 -35.70 9.41
C GLU A 1159 61.21 -36.72 8.82
N PHE A 1160 61.34 -36.98 7.52
CA PHE A 1160 60.70 -38.12 6.87
C PHE A 1160 61.50 -39.40 7.17
N PRO A 1161 60.91 -40.61 6.98
CA PRO A 1161 61.58 -41.88 7.30
C PRO A 1161 62.97 -42.07 6.66
N ASP A 1162 63.22 -41.40 5.53
CA ASP A 1162 64.50 -41.43 4.78
C ASP A 1162 65.54 -40.42 5.31
N GLY A 1163 65.30 -39.72 6.42
CA GLY A 1163 66.19 -38.71 7.00
C GLY A 1163 66.16 -37.35 6.30
N PHE A 1164 65.19 -37.09 5.41
CA PHE A 1164 65.04 -35.80 4.74
C PHE A 1164 64.39 -34.77 5.68
N VAL A 1165 65.10 -33.66 5.92
CA VAL A 1165 64.64 -32.54 6.77
C VAL A 1165 64.01 -31.45 5.90
N PHE A 1166 62.74 -31.13 6.17
CA PHE A 1166 62.06 -29.98 5.56
C PHE A 1166 62.46 -28.64 6.18
N TYR A 1167 62.32 -27.59 5.37
CA TYR A 1167 62.45 -26.18 5.75
C TYR A 1167 61.16 -25.42 5.42
N ASP A 1168 61.03 -24.19 5.92
CA ASP A 1168 59.72 -23.63 6.29
C ASP A 1168 59.48 -22.19 5.82
N ARG A 1169 60.55 -21.44 5.50
CA ARG A 1169 60.51 -20.12 4.85
C ARG A 1169 59.87 -18.97 5.65
N PHE A 1170 59.44 -19.17 6.91
CA PHE A 1170 59.09 -18.02 7.78
C PHE A 1170 60.32 -17.23 8.25
N ASN A 1171 61.54 -17.76 8.07
CA ASN A 1171 62.79 -17.04 8.27
C ASN A 1171 63.22 -16.32 6.98
N LYS A 1172 63.71 -15.08 7.10
CA LYS A 1172 64.11 -14.23 5.95
C LYS A 1172 65.28 -14.76 5.11
N ASP A 1173 66.05 -15.69 5.65
CA ASP A 1173 67.34 -16.10 5.09
C ASP A 1173 67.30 -17.51 4.44
N GLU A 1174 66.12 -18.13 4.37
CA GLU A 1174 65.89 -19.44 3.73
C GLU A 1174 65.46 -19.27 2.26
N ASN A 1175 66.11 -20.00 1.35
CA ASN A 1175 65.92 -19.87 -0.10
C ASN A 1175 65.53 -21.22 -0.76
N SER A 1176 64.86 -21.12 -1.91
CA SER A 1176 64.24 -22.18 -2.74
C SER A 1176 62.88 -22.78 -2.29
N ASP A 1177 62.15 -23.21 -3.33
CA ASP A 1177 60.88 -23.96 -3.40
C ASP A 1177 59.66 -23.33 -2.72
N THR A 1178 58.58 -23.14 -3.48
CA THR A 1178 57.30 -22.58 -3.00
C THR A 1178 56.49 -23.59 -2.19
N TYR A 1179 55.39 -23.16 -1.56
CA TYR A 1179 54.44 -24.09 -0.94
C TYR A 1179 53.91 -25.17 -1.90
N TRP A 1180 53.82 -24.89 -3.20
CA TRP A 1180 53.33 -25.86 -4.18
C TRP A 1180 54.39 -26.90 -4.56
N ASP A 1181 55.63 -26.47 -4.81
CA ASP A 1181 56.73 -27.40 -5.13
C ASP A 1181 56.95 -28.38 -3.97
N ARG A 1182 56.78 -27.88 -2.73
CA ARG A 1182 56.74 -28.68 -1.50
C ARG A 1182 55.53 -29.62 -1.44
N PHE A 1183 54.34 -29.16 -1.87
CA PHE A 1183 53.13 -29.98 -1.99
C PHE A 1183 53.33 -31.18 -2.91
N VAL A 1184 53.80 -30.94 -4.13
CA VAL A 1184 54.10 -31.99 -5.11
C VAL A 1184 55.18 -32.94 -4.59
N THR A 1185 56.26 -32.41 -4.00
CA THR A 1185 57.38 -33.22 -3.45
C THR A 1185 56.97 -34.20 -2.36
N ILE A 1186 55.89 -33.93 -1.62
CA ILE A 1186 55.32 -34.86 -0.62
C ILE A 1186 54.20 -35.70 -1.24
N PHE A 1187 53.45 -35.21 -2.23
CA PHE A 1187 52.44 -36.00 -2.96
C PHE A 1187 53.08 -37.12 -3.81
N THR A 1188 54.34 -36.97 -4.22
CA THR A 1188 55.10 -37.97 -4.98
C THR A 1188 55.94 -38.93 -4.10
N ARG A 1189 55.65 -39.05 -2.80
CA ARG A 1189 56.34 -39.97 -1.87
C ARG A 1189 55.35 -40.83 -1.09
#